data_AF-A0A2J5HD68-F1
#
_entry.id   AF-A0A2J5HD68-F1
#
_cell.length_a   1.000
_cell.length_b   1.000
_cell.length_c   1.000
_cell.angle_alpha   90.00
_cell.angle_beta   90.00
_cell.angle_gamma   90.00
#
_symmetry.space_group_name_H-M   'P 1'
#
loop_
_entity.id
_entity.type
_entity.pdbx_description
1 polymer ?
#
loop_
_entity_poly.entity_id
_entity_poly.type
_entity_poly.pdbx_seq_one_letter_code
_entity_poly.pdbx_strand_id
1 'polypeptide(L)'
;MKGRVAFALSAVASSALAYVVPQQQVLANPQIHHAEEKFLIELAPYRTRWVTEEEKWALKLDSVNFIDITAERNTGVYSTLDAAPTVSYPPKMGHSEQVSALSQHLSKDNMKSNLERFTSFYTRYYKSQTGVESAQWLYDQIHKVLAESGAIDHGATVNKFAHSWGQFSIIARIPGQTNRTVVLGAHQDSINLFLPSLLAAPGADDDGSGTVTILESMRTLLQSDDMVQGNALNTVEFHWYSAEEGGMLGSQQIFSKYRDHKRDVKAMLQQDMTGYTKGALNAGREEAIGVMVDYVDQGLTTFMKNVITEYCDIGFIETKCGYACSDHTSASKNGYPAAMATEHRPWVAPNQTFETGPSYVTMELTKPYGKELQIACLAVQRATLLTKEVLRAVDKGSLDKSDSSPVTIADFAAQALIIAAVHRNFPQDTFVGEEDATALRNNENLLERTWQLVSSVHLDDPESEALLYTPATKEEMLQLIDLGAQGSCARQGRTWVLDPVDGTATFIQGQQYAVCLSLIEDGSQRLGVTGCPNLNIDAGRIQEDIVDREGYGYQVYAIAGEGAFLRKMGRGILLPSTRIEPKRQVTKTEDLVLVDCMAAESTDFDKHSRFASLIGAPWPPTTDLWATQLRYIAIAVTGCNCLVKLPRKLTYRSKIWDHAGGMLIAQELGCVVSDLAGNPVDCGLGRSLEGCYGMIVAPASIHGHLVEAVKRIL
;
A
#
# COMPACT_ATOMS: atom_id res chain seq x y z
N MET A 1 -55.24 67.71 7.81
CA MET A 1 -54.05 68.25 7.10
C MET A 1 -52.98 68.51 8.18
N LYS A 2 -51.80 67.87 8.05
CA LYS A 2 -50.44 68.23 8.56
C LYS A 2 -50.31 68.84 9.99
N GLY A 3 -49.46 68.42 10.93
CA GLY A 3 -48.28 67.55 10.98
C GLY A 3 -47.25 68.13 11.98
N ARG A 4 -46.31 67.28 12.49
CA ARG A 4 -45.00 67.59 13.13
C ARG A 4 -45.03 68.14 14.58
N VAL A 5 -44.17 67.81 15.56
CA VAL A 5 -42.86 67.09 15.76
C VAL A 5 -42.84 66.55 17.21
N ALA A 6 -42.15 65.44 17.51
CA ALA A 6 -41.78 65.07 18.88
C ALA A 6 -40.26 64.84 19.01
N PHE A 7 -39.65 65.50 20.00
CA PHE A 7 -38.27 65.33 20.43
C PHE A 7 -38.16 64.15 21.41
N ALA A 8 -37.14 63.31 21.27
CA ALA A 8 -36.77 62.28 22.24
C ALA A 8 -35.41 62.62 22.87
N LEU A 9 -35.37 62.62 24.20
CA LEU A 9 -34.17 62.77 25.02
C LEU A 9 -33.50 61.41 25.26
N SER A 10 -32.18 61.46 25.30
CA SER A 10 -31.23 60.37 25.51
C SER A 10 -31.13 59.93 26.98
N ALA A 11 -31.05 58.61 27.19
CA ALA A 11 -30.47 58.00 28.39
C ALA A 11 -29.55 56.86 27.94
N VAL A 12 -28.31 56.91 28.44
CA VAL A 12 -27.22 55.97 28.15
C VAL A 12 -27.45 54.70 28.96
N ALA A 13 -27.52 53.55 28.28
CA ALA A 13 -27.49 52.23 28.90
C ALA A 13 -26.35 51.41 28.32
N SER A 14 -25.40 51.04 29.18
CA SER A 14 -24.31 50.11 28.91
C SER A 14 -24.86 48.74 28.57
N SER A 15 -24.65 48.26 27.34
CA SER A 15 -24.84 46.86 26.98
C SER A 15 -23.49 46.19 26.79
N ALA A 16 -23.14 45.32 27.74
CA ALA A 16 -22.13 44.30 27.54
C ALA A 16 -22.62 43.40 26.38
N LEU A 17 -21.96 43.48 25.22
CA LEU A 17 -22.12 42.50 24.17
C LEU A 17 -21.42 41.23 24.62
N ALA A 18 -22.19 40.31 25.18
CA ALA A 18 -21.79 38.92 25.32
C ALA A 18 -21.40 38.42 23.91
N TYR A 19 -20.12 38.08 23.74
CA TYR A 19 -19.65 37.36 22.58
C TYR A 19 -20.36 36.00 22.58
N VAL A 20 -21.40 35.88 21.76
CA VAL A 20 -21.99 34.58 21.45
C VAL A 20 -20.98 33.86 20.57
N VAL A 21 -20.23 32.95 21.18
CA VAL A 21 -19.48 31.92 20.43
C VAL A 21 -20.52 31.19 19.58
N PRO A 22 -20.38 31.14 18.23
CA PRO A 22 -21.30 30.35 17.42
C PRO A 22 -21.17 28.90 17.88
N GLN A 23 -22.23 28.37 18.47
CA GLN A 23 -22.30 26.97 18.82
C GLN A 23 -22.26 26.18 17.52
N GLN A 24 -21.14 25.50 17.30
CA GLN A 24 -20.88 24.69 16.12
C GLN A 24 -21.98 23.63 15.99
N GLN A 25 -22.67 23.61 14.85
CA GLN A 25 -23.72 22.62 14.60
C GLN A 25 -23.12 21.22 14.67
N VAL A 26 -23.69 20.38 15.55
CA VAL A 26 -23.46 18.95 15.57
C VAL A 26 -23.98 18.39 14.25
N LEU A 27 -23.15 17.64 13.52
CA LEU A 27 -23.55 16.94 12.30
C LEU A 27 -24.70 15.97 12.62
N ALA A 28 -25.92 16.35 12.22
CA ALA A 28 -27.10 15.51 12.32
C ALA A 28 -27.23 14.68 11.04
N ASN A 29 -27.10 13.36 11.19
CA ASN A 29 -27.28 12.29 10.18
C ASN A 29 -26.40 12.38 8.91
N PRO A 30 -25.73 11.28 8.51
CA PRO A 30 -25.16 11.18 7.17
C PRO A 30 -26.31 11.01 6.17
N GLN A 31 -26.86 12.13 5.67
CA GLN A 31 -27.60 12.09 4.42
C GLN A 31 -26.61 11.79 3.31
N ILE A 32 -26.69 10.58 2.77
CA ILE A 32 -26.03 10.20 1.52
C ILE A 32 -26.62 11.09 0.42
N HIS A 33 -25.94 12.19 0.12
CA HIS A 33 -26.25 13.02 -1.03
C HIS A 33 -25.57 12.39 -2.26
N HIS A 34 -26.40 11.82 -3.13
CA HIS A 34 -26.03 11.46 -4.49
C HIS A 34 -25.90 12.73 -5.35
N ALA A 35 -24.67 13.18 -5.59
CA ALA A 35 -24.24 13.92 -6.78
C ALA A 35 -22.71 13.75 -6.91
N GLU A 36 -22.21 13.49 -8.13
CA GLU A 36 -20.79 13.36 -8.46
C GLU A 36 -20.02 14.66 -8.16
N GLU A 37 -19.65 14.92 -6.91
CA GLU A 37 -18.76 16.03 -6.57
C GLU A 37 -17.37 15.73 -7.13
N LYS A 38 -16.91 16.56 -8.07
CA LYS A 38 -15.58 16.44 -8.67
C LYS A 38 -14.67 17.53 -8.12
N PHE A 39 -13.44 17.13 -7.84
CA PHE A 39 -12.34 17.94 -7.36
C PHE A 39 -11.35 18.16 -8.51
N LEU A 40 -10.85 19.37 -8.67
CA LEU A 40 -9.76 19.65 -9.58
C LEU A 40 -8.44 19.47 -8.81
N ILE A 41 -7.68 18.46 -9.18
CA ILE A 41 -6.34 18.23 -8.64
C ILE A 41 -5.27 18.63 -9.64
N GLU A 42 -4.06 18.89 -9.16
CA GLU A 42 -2.86 19.11 -9.95
C GLU A 42 -1.79 18.08 -9.57
N LEU A 43 -1.31 17.33 -10.58
CA LEU A 43 -0.40 16.19 -10.44
C LEU A 43 1.07 16.53 -10.75
N ALA A 44 1.27 17.63 -11.47
CA ALA A 44 2.56 18.24 -11.78
C ALA A 44 2.29 19.71 -12.12
N PRO A 45 3.31 20.60 -12.14
CA PRO A 45 3.08 22.00 -12.50
C PRO A 45 2.26 22.14 -13.79
N TYR A 46 1.11 22.82 -13.70
CA TYR A 46 0.17 23.06 -14.80
C TYR A 46 -0.55 21.82 -15.36
N ARG A 47 -0.42 20.65 -14.73
CA ARG A 47 -1.11 19.41 -15.13
C ARG A 47 -2.27 19.12 -14.19
N THR A 48 -3.46 19.56 -14.59
CA THR A 48 -4.67 19.44 -13.76
C THR A 48 -5.61 18.34 -14.28
N ARG A 49 -6.31 17.65 -13.38
CA ARG A 49 -7.29 16.62 -13.69
C ARG A 49 -8.51 16.77 -12.77
N TRP A 50 -9.71 16.65 -13.32
CA TRP A 50 -10.92 16.50 -12.50
C TRP A 50 -11.04 15.06 -12.05
N VAL A 51 -11.28 14.86 -10.76
CA VAL A 51 -11.36 13.56 -10.11
C VAL A 51 -12.52 13.54 -9.11
N THR A 52 -13.13 12.38 -8.86
CA THR A 52 -14.03 12.20 -7.70
C THR A 52 -13.24 12.09 -6.40
N GLU A 53 -13.92 12.05 -5.25
CA GLU A 53 -13.25 11.83 -3.97
C GLU A 53 -12.56 10.46 -3.93
N GLU A 54 -13.19 9.43 -4.50
CA GLU A 54 -12.63 8.08 -4.61
C GLU A 54 -11.37 8.06 -5.48
N GLU A 55 -11.37 8.79 -6.59
CA GLU A 55 -10.19 8.91 -7.45
C GLU A 55 -9.02 9.65 -6.76
N LYS A 56 -9.28 10.58 -5.84
CA LYS A 56 -8.23 11.17 -4.99
C LYS A 56 -7.61 10.12 -4.07
N TRP A 57 -8.44 9.26 -3.47
CA TRP A 57 -7.97 8.20 -2.59
C TRP A 57 -7.20 7.12 -3.34
N ALA A 58 -7.63 6.79 -4.56
CA ALA A 58 -6.86 5.94 -5.46
C ALA A 58 -5.45 6.52 -5.69
N LEU A 59 -5.34 7.80 -6.04
CA LEU A 59 -4.03 8.42 -6.24
C LEU A 59 -3.13 8.38 -4.99
N LYS A 60 -3.67 8.60 -3.78
CA LYS A 60 -2.89 8.46 -2.53
C LYS A 60 -2.50 7.00 -2.25
N LEU A 61 -3.35 6.01 -2.55
CA LEU A 61 -2.99 4.58 -2.49
C LEU A 61 -1.85 4.23 -3.45
N ASP A 62 -1.84 4.86 -4.62
CA ASP A 62 -0.84 4.68 -5.68
C ASP A 62 0.49 5.43 -5.38
N SER A 63 0.58 6.07 -4.21
CA SER A 63 1.67 7.01 -3.86
C SER A 63 1.86 8.14 -4.88
N VAL A 64 0.79 8.51 -5.58
CA VAL A 64 0.76 9.65 -6.50
C VAL A 64 0.35 10.89 -5.72
N ASN A 65 1.33 11.74 -5.51
CA ASN A 65 1.14 13.03 -4.86
C ASN A 65 0.32 13.97 -5.76
N PHE A 66 -0.62 14.68 -5.14
CA PHE A 66 -1.44 15.68 -5.81
C PHE A 66 -1.77 16.83 -4.86
N ILE A 67 -2.05 17.99 -5.43
CA ILE A 67 -2.61 19.12 -4.69
C ILE A 67 -4.03 19.39 -5.19
N ASP A 68 -4.99 19.48 -4.28
CA ASP A 68 -6.38 19.79 -4.64
C ASP A 68 -6.55 21.30 -4.76
N ILE A 69 -6.74 21.77 -5.98
CA ILE A 69 -6.84 23.19 -6.36
C ILE A 69 -8.29 23.59 -6.69
N THR A 70 -9.28 22.80 -6.25
CA THR A 70 -10.70 23.05 -6.54
C THR A 70 -11.13 24.44 -6.06
N ALA A 71 -10.72 24.81 -4.84
CA ALA A 71 -11.03 26.11 -4.27
C ALA A 71 -10.33 27.26 -5.03
N GLU A 72 -9.05 27.09 -5.38
CA GLU A 72 -8.25 28.09 -6.10
C GLU A 72 -8.87 28.44 -7.45
N ARG A 73 -9.26 27.41 -8.22
CA ARG A 73 -9.99 27.58 -9.48
C ARG A 73 -11.26 28.40 -9.33
N ASN A 74 -12.07 28.09 -8.32
CA ASN A 74 -13.36 28.76 -8.10
C ASN A 74 -13.17 30.25 -7.75
N THR A 75 -12.03 30.60 -7.15
CA THR A 75 -11.66 31.99 -6.86
C THR A 75 -10.98 32.70 -8.04
N GLY A 76 -10.62 31.98 -9.11
CA GLY A 76 -9.91 32.52 -10.28
C GLY A 76 -8.44 32.87 -10.00
N VAL A 77 -7.90 32.45 -8.86
CA VAL A 77 -6.52 32.73 -8.45
C VAL A 77 -5.68 31.49 -8.67
N TYR A 78 -4.98 31.45 -9.80
CA TYR A 78 -3.98 30.42 -10.06
C TYR A 78 -2.63 30.96 -9.61
N SER A 79 -2.11 30.44 -8.51
CA SER A 79 -0.77 30.75 -8.06
C SER A 79 0.24 30.08 -9.00
N THR A 80 0.85 30.85 -9.89
CA THR A 80 2.00 30.43 -10.68
C THR A 80 3.20 30.26 -9.75
N LEU A 81 4.14 29.38 -10.11
CA LEU A 81 5.50 29.39 -9.52
C LEU A 81 6.17 30.72 -9.91
N ASP A 82 5.72 31.82 -9.30
CA ASP A 82 6.30 33.13 -9.48
C ASP A 82 7.66 33.15 -8.81
N ALA A 83 8.64 33.73 -9.49
CA ALA A 83 9.97 33.94 -8.93
C ALA A 83 9.84 34.87 -7.71
N ALA A 84 9.86 34.26 -6.52
CA ALA A 84 9.96 34.96 -5.26
C ALA A 84 11.20 35.87 -5.25
N PRO A 85 11.17 37.00 -4.52
CA PRO A 85 12.39 37.76 -4.26
C PRO A 85 13.43 36.85 -3.59
N THR A 86 14.64 36.83 -4.13
CA THR A 86 15.72 35.95 -3.69
C THR A 86 16.07 36.27 -2.23
N VAL A 87 15.79 35.33 -1.31
CA VAL A 87 16.24 35.44 0.09
C VAL A 87 17.68 34.97 0.17
N SER A 88 18.54 35.75 0.80
CA SER A 88 19.93 35.37 1.06
C SER A 88 20.04 34.78 2.46
N TYR A 89 20.49 33.53 2.54
CA TYR A 89 20.73 32.85 3.81
C TYR A 89 22.18 32.98 4.26
N PRO A 90 22.46 33.03 5.57
CA PRO A 90 23.82 33.15 6.09
C PRO A 90 24.72 31.99 5.61
N PRO A 91 25.93 32.27 5.09
CA PRO A 91 26.85 31.24 4.63
C PRO A 91 27.58 30.51 5.78
N LYS A 92 27.46 31.02 7.02
CA LYS A 92 28.06 30.46 8.23
C LYS A 92 27.04 30.47 9.36
N MET A 93 27.11 29.46 10.21
CA MET A 93 26.30 29.38 11.43
C MET A 93 26.86 30.34 12.49
N GLY A 94 26.04 31.29 12.94
CA GLY A 94 26.45 32.36 13.85
C GLY A 94 25.97 32.23 15.29
N HIS A 95 25.21 31.18 15.61
CA HIS A 95 24.51 31.02 16.89
C HIS A 95 24.83 29.67 17.57
N SER A 96 26.02 29.11 17.33
CA SER A 96 26.30 27.72 17.72
C SER A 96 26.24 27.47 19.22
N GLU A 97 26.70 28.43 20.03
CA GLU A 97 26.62 28.34 21.50
C GLU A 97 25.16 28.33 21.99
N GLN A 98 24.31 29.22 21.46
CA GLN A 98 22.89 29.30 21.83
C GLN A 98 22.14 28.05 21.40
N VAL A 99 22.36 27.58 20.16
CA VAL A 99 21.70 26.38 19.64
C VAL A 99 22.11 25.14 20.43
N SER A 100 23.40 24.98 20.76
CA SER A 100 23.90 23.87 21.56
C SER A 100 23.36 23.90 23.00
N ALA A 101 23.24 25.08 23.61
CA ALA A 101 22.64 25.21 24.93
C ALA A 101 21.14 24.84 24.91
N LEU A 102 20.40 25.31 23.92
CA LEU A 102 18.98 25.00 23.77
C LEU A 102 18.74 23.51 23.47
N SER A 103 19.55 22.90 22.61
CA SER A 103 19.36 21.49 22.20
C SER A 103 19.47 20.50 23.37
N GLN A 104 20.22 20.85 24.43
CA GLN A 104 20.29 20.06 25.67
C GLN A 104 18.96 19.94 26.39
N HIS A 105 18.02 20.85 26.13
CA HIS A 105 16.69 20.81 26.73
C HIS A 105 15.71 19.92 25.97
N LEU A 106 16.05 19.40 24.78
CA LEU A 106 15.18 18.48 24.03
C LEU A 106 14.93 17.18 24.82
N SER A 107 13.67 16.75 24.88
CA SER A 107 13.23 15.58 25.64
C SER A 107 12.51 14.56 24.76
N LYS A 108 13.15 13.40 24.57
CA LYS A 108 12.53 12.25 23.89
C LYS A 108 11.30 11.73 24.65
N ASP A 109 11.29 11.85 25.98
CA ASP A 109 10.16 11.41 26.80
C ASP A 109 8.93 12.30 26.60
N ASN A 110 9.14 13.62 26.41
CA ASN A 110 8.05 14.54 26.06
C ASN A 110 7.49 14.20 24.67
N MET A 111 8.37 14.02 23.68
CA MET A 111 7.97 13.66 22.32
C MET A 111 7.19 12.35 22.30
N LYS A 112 7.70 11.33 22.98
CA LYS A 112 7.05 10.01 23.10
C LYS A 112 5.69 10.11 23.78
N SER A 113 5.59 10.79 24.92
CA SER A 113 4.33 10.92 25.66
C SER A 113 3.26 11.66 24.86
N ASN A 114 3.66 12.74 24.18
CA ASN A 114 2.76 13.47 23.28
C ASN A 114 2.33 12.60 22.10
N LEU A 115 3.26 11.84 21.49
CA LEU A 115 2.96 10.97 20.36
C LEU A 115 2.05 9.81 20.75
N GLU A 116 2.28 9.16 21.89
CA GLU A 116 1.39 8.11 22.42
C GLU A 116 -0.03 8.64 22.63
N ARG A 117 -0.18 9.85 23.18
CA ARG A 117 -1.50 10.47 23.30
C ARG A 117 -2.09 10.83 21.93
N PHE A 118 -1.30 11.39 21.02
CA PHE A 118 -1.77 11.84 19.71
C PHE A 118 -2.18 10.68 18.79
N THR A 119 -1.53 9.53 18.91
CA THR A 119 -1.84 8.28 18.20
C THR A 119 -3.00 7.50 18.84
N SER A 120 -3.39 7.84 20.08
CA SER A 120 -4.52 7.19 20.75
C SER A 120 -5.90 7.64 20.24
N PHE A 121 -5.96 8.74 19.49
CA PHE A 121 -7.19 9.11 18.78
C PHE A 121 -7.44 8.09 17.67
N TYR A 122 -8.68 7.61 17.55
CA TYR A 122 -9.04 6.52 16.62
C TYR A 122 -8.55 6.79 15.19
N THR A 123 -8.79 8.01 14.70
CA THR A 123 -8.20 8.57 13.48
C THR A 123 -8.12 10.09 13.65
N ARG A 124 -7.16 10.73 13.01
CA ARG A 124 -7.11 12.20 12.90
C ARG A 124 -7.59 12.71 11.54
N TYR A 125 -8.38 11.91 10.82
CA TYR A 125 -8.93 12.29 9.52
C TYR A 125 -9.70 13.61 9.60
N TYR A 126 -9.40 14.54 8.71
CA TYR A 126 -9.82 15.94 8.80
C TYR A 126 -11.34 16.17 8.72
N LYS A 127 -12.11 15.22 8.17
CA LYS A 127 -13.59 15.24 8.17
C LYS A 127 -14.21 14.47 9.34
N SER A 128 -13.41 13.89 10.25
CA SER A 128 -13.90 13.09 11.36
C SER A 128 -13.99 13.89 12.67
N GLN A 129 -14.88 13.46 13.57
CA GLN A 129 -15.02 14.06 14.89
C GLN A 129 -13.74 13.89 15.73
N THR A 130 -13.10 12.72 15.67
CA THR A 130 -11.83 12.46 16.35
C THR A 130 -10.69 13.30 15.76
N GLY A 131 -10.77 13.68 14.48
CA GLY A 131 -9.91 14.68 13.85
C GLY A 131 -10.02 16.05 14.52
N VAL A 132 -11.23 16.54 14.78
CA VAL A 132 -11.47 17.81 15.50
C VAL A 132 -10.96 17.74 16.94
N GLU A 133 -11.22 16.62 17.63
CA GLU A 133 -10.78 16.41 19.02
C GLU A 133 -9.25 16.36 19.15
N SER A 134 -8.58 15.71 18.19
CA SER A 134 -7.11 15.68 18.16
C SER A 134 -6.50 17.07 17.92
N ALA A 135 -7.09 17.88 17.04
CA ALA A 135 -6.69 19.26 16.81
C ALA A 135 -6.93 20.14 18.05
N GLN A 136 -8.04 19.91 18.76
CA GLN A 136 -8.30 20.60 20.03
C GLN A 136 -7.26 20.25 21.09
N TRP A 137 -6.95 18.96 21.26
CA TRP A 137 -5.94 18.53 22.21
C TRP A 137 -4.56 19.14 21.89
N LEU A 138 -4.17 19.17 20.61
CA LEU A 138 -2.91 19.75 20.17
C LEU A 138 -2.86 21.26 20.42
N TYR A 139 -3.95 21.98 20.12
CA TYR A 139 -4.09 23.41 20.45
C TYR A 139 -3.87 23.67 21.95
N ASP A 140 -4.44 22.83 22.81
CA ASP A 140 -4.30 22.97 24.26
C ASP A 140 -2.86 22.72 24.72
N GLN A 141 -2.13 21.77 24.11
CA GLN A 141 -0.71 21.56 24.39
C GLN A 141 0.13 22.78 23.98
N ILE A 142 -0.11 23.34 22.79
CA ILE A 142 0.59 24.51 22.29
C ILE A 142 0.34 25.73 23.19
N HIS A 143 -0.93 25.98 23.53
CA HIS A 143 -1.32 27.05 24.44
C HIS A 143 -0.62 26.90 25.80
N LYS A 144 -0.58 25.69 26.35
CA LYS A 144 0.11 25.38 27.60
C LYS A 144 1.61 25.74 27.53
N VAL A 145 2.30 25.33 26.46
CA VAL A 145 3.73 25.65 26.27
C VAL A 145 3.97 27.17 26.19
N LEU A 146 3.12 27.90 25.48
CA LEU A 146 3.22 29.37 25.40
C LEU A 146 2.93 30.05 26.75
N ALA A 147 1.96 29.55 27.51
CA ALA A 147 1.62 30.10 28.82
C ALA A 147 2.72 29.83 29.86
N GLU A 148 3.22 28.60 29.91
CA GLU A 148 4.27 28.20 30.88
C GLU A 148 5.61 28.88 30.63
N SER A 149 5.90 29.29 29.39
CA SER A 149 7.09 30.08 29.05
C SER A 149 6.96 31.58 29.32
N GLY A 150 5.75 32.08 29.62
CA GLY A 150 5.47 33.51 29.77
C GLY A 150 5.44 34.29 28.44
N ALA A 151 5.61 33.62 27.29
CA ALA A 151 5.65 34.28 25.98
C ALA A 151 4.33 34.98 25.61
N ILE A 152 3.19 34.52 26.16
CA ILE A 152 1.88 35.17 25.95
C ILE A 152 1.89 36.61 26.47
N ASP A 153 2.54 36.86 27.62
CA ASP A 153 2.63 38.20 28.22
C ASP A 153 3.45 39.17 27.35
N HIS A 154 4.25 38.60 26.44
CA HIS A 154 5.08 39.32 25.46
C HIS A 154 4.50 39.26 24.03
N GLY A 155 3.23 38.90 23.89
CA GLY A 155 2.48 38.99 22.63
C GLY A 155 2.55 37.74 21.75
N ALA A 156 3.04 36.60 22.26
CA ALA A 156 2.87 35.33 21.57
C ALA A 156 1.39 34.91 21.54
N THR A 157 0.96 34.29 20.45
CA THR A 157 -0.44 33.89 20.24
C THR A 157 -0.54 32.50 19.68
N VAL A 158 -1.60 31.76 20.01
CA VAL A 158 -2.01 30.55 19.30
C VAL A 158 -3.41 30.77 18.73
N ASN A 159 -3.57 30.57 17.42
CA ASN A 159 -4.83 30.83 16.71
C ASN A 159 -5.31 29.58 15.99
N LYS A 160 -6.62 29.36 16.02
CA LYS A 160 -7.29 28.38 15.18
C LYS A 160 -7.62 29.00 13.84
N PHE A 161 -7.09 28.43 12.76
CA PHE A 161 -7.46 28.77 11.41
C PHE A 161 -8.59 27.84 10.96
N ALA A 162 -9.81 28.39 10.89
CA ALA A 162 -11.00 27.62 10.57
C ALA A 162 -11.06 27.20 9.09
N HIS A 163 -11.55 25.98 8.86
CA HIS A 163 -11.80 25.42 7.53
C HIS A 163 -13.24 24.89 7.42
N SER A 164 -13.73 24.67 6.20
CA SER A 164 -15.11 24.22 5.95
C SER A 164 -15.38 22.76 6.33
N TRP A 165 -14.33 21.96 6.57
CA TRP A 165 -14.43 20.52 6.85
C TRP A 165 -14.40 20.16 8.35
N GLY A 166 -14.36 21.14 9.24
CA GLY A 166 -14.45 20.94 10.69
C GLY A 166 -13.11 21.01 11.41
N GLN A 167 -12.13 20.16 11.06
CA GLN A 167 -10.79 20.23 11.66
C GLN A 167 -10.09 21.55 11.26
N PHE A 168 -9.55 22.27 12.23
CA PHE A 168 -8.88 23.57 12.03
C PHE A 168 -7.35 23.40 11.99
N SER A 169 -6.65 24.23 11.21
CA SER A 169 -5.18 24.34 11.34
C SER A 169 -4.82 25.22 12.55
N ILE A 170 -3.62 25.04 13.11
CA ILE A 170 -3.16 25.80 14.29
C ILE A 170 -1.94 26.63 13.90
N ILE A 171 -1.94 27.91 14.26
CA ILE A 171 -0.81 28.82 14.05
C ILE A 171 -0.40 29.38 15.41
N ALA A 172 0.74 28.94 15.92
CA ALA A 172 1.43 29.59 17.04
C ALA A 172 2.40 30.64 16.48
N ARG A 173 2.33 31.86 17.00
CA ARG A 173 3.15 33.00 16.56
C ARG A 173 3.92 33.54 17.75
N ILE A 174 5.24 33.62 17.61
CA ILE A 174 6.16 34.25 18.55
C ILE A 174 6.67 35.53 17.88
N PRO A 175 6.31 36.72 18.37
CA PRO A 175 6.68 37.98 17.73
C PRO A 175 8.20 38.20 17.79
N GLY A 176 8.75 38.78 16.72
CA GLY A 176 10.10 39.33 16.71
C GLY A 176 10.07 40.84 16.44
N GLN A 177 11.24 41.45 16.29
CA GLN A 177 11.39 42.88 16.05
C GLN A 177 10.86 43.32 14.67
N THR A 178 10.77 42.40 13.71
CA THR A 178 10.28 42.66 12.36
C THR A 178 9.09 41.76 11.99
N ASN A 179 8.36 42.17 10.96
CA ASN A 179 7.28 41.37 10.36
C ASN A 179 7.79 40.23 9.45
N ARG A 180 9.11 40.10 9.28
CA ARG A 180 9.74 38.98 8.57
C ARG A 180 9.47 37.71 9.34
N THR A 181 8.89 36.72 8.67
CA THR A 181 8.38 35.51 9.32
C THR A 181 9.17 34.28 8.88
N VAL A 182 9.61 33.47 9.83
CA VAL A 182 10.13 32.12 9.62
C VAL A 182 9.07 31.12 10.09
N VAL A 183 8.71 30.17 9.24
CA VAL A 183 7.65 29.20 9.50
C VAL A 183 8.26 27.81 9.66
N LEU A 184 7.86 27.08 10.71
CA LEU A 184 8.07 25.65 10.85
C LEU A 184 6.70 24.96 10.76
N GLY A 185 6.57 23.97 9.89
CA GLY A 185 5.31 23.31 9.57
C GLY A 185 5.38 21.79 9.74
N ALA A 186 4.23 21.21 10.08
CA ALA A 186 3.94 19.78 10.08
C ALA A 186 2.42 19.62 9.85
N HIS A 187 1.93 18.46 9.43
CA HIS A 187 0.48 18.23 9.37
C HIS A 187 -0.01 17.40 10.55
N GLN A 188 -1.24 17.67 10.98
CA GLN A 188 -1.82 17.08 12.19
C GLN A 188 -2.83 15.97 11.88
N ASP A 189 -3.32 15.90 10.65
CA ASP A 189 -4.26 14.86 10.25
C ASP A 189 -3.55 13.53 9.99
N SER A 190 -4.36 12.49 9.81
CA SER A 190 -3.92 11.15 9.44
C SER A 190 -5.08 10.47 8.75
N ILE A 191 -4.81 9.62 7.77
CA ILE A 191 -5.87 8.93 7.04
C ILE A 191 -5.68 7.42 7.06
N ASN A 192 -6.80 6.70 7.07
CA ASN A 192 -6.81 5.31 6.66
C ASN A 192 -7.28 5.26 5.20
N LEU A 193 -6.37 5.00 4.26
CA LEU A 193 -6.62 5.09 2.82
C LEU A 193 -7.73 4.16 2.29
N PHE A 194 -8.19 3.18 3.08
CA PHE A 194 -9.24 2.25 2.68
C PHE A 194 -10.65 2.72 3.04
N LEU A 195 -10.84 3.25 4.25
CA LEU A 195 -12.09 3.89 4.68
C LEU A 195 -11.75 5.05 5.63
N PRO A 196 -11.43 6.24 5.08
CA PRO A 196 -10.90 7.39 5.82
C PRO A 196 -11.70 7.79 7.06
N SER A 197 -13.02 7.58 7.03
CA SER A 197 -13.97 7.97 8.08
C SER A 197 -14.33 6.84 9.06
N LEU A 198 -14.01 5.57 8.76
CA LEU A 198 -14.50 4.41 9.50
C LEU A 198 -13.38 3.59 10.16
N LEU A 199 -12.18 3.58 9.59
CA LEU A 199 -11.06 2.77 10.09
C LEU A 199 -10.06 3.61 10.89
N ALA A 200 -9.42 2.95 11.85
CA ALA A 200 -8.40 3.59 12.67
C ALA A 200 -7.18 4.01 11.84
N ALA A 201 -6.63 5.19 12.14
CA ALA A 201 -5.38 5.70 11.58
C ALA A 201 -4.56 6.31 12.73
N PRO A 202 -3.68 5.52 13.37
CA PRO A 202 -2.84 6.04 14.45
C PRO A 202 -1.89 7.15 13.97
N GLY A 203 -1.45 7.11 12.70
CA GLY A 203 -0.61 8.16 12.08
C GLY A 203 0.62 8.52 12.92
N ALA A 204 1.34 7.53 13.46
CA ALA A 204 2.44 7.78 14.39
C ALA A 204 3.65 8.39 13.69
N ASP A 205 4.00 7.85 12.52
CA ASP A 205 5.07 8.39 11.72
C ASP A 205 4.58 9.56 10.86
N ASP A 206 3.56 9.30 10.04
CA ASP A 206 2.89 10.24 9.12
C ASP A 206 1.57 10.80 9.72
N ASP A 207 1.51 12.06 10.17
CA ASP A 207 2.65 12.90 10.56
C ASP A 207 2.62 13.26 12.05
N GLY A 208 2.28 12.26 12.86
CA GLY A 208 2.38 12.37 14.32
C GLY A 208 3.80 12.73 14.76
N SER A 209 4.82 12.19 14.08
CA SER A 209 6.22 12.40 14.41
C SER A 209 6.67 13.84 14.11
N GLY A 210 6.40 14.39 12.92
CA GLY A 210 6.70 15.79 12.57
C GLY A 210 5.95 16.76 13.48
N THR A 211 4.67 16.48 13.75
CA THR A 211 3.85 17.26 14.70
C THR A 211 4.50 17.40 16.07
N VAL A 212 4.99 16.30 16.69
CA VAL A 212 5.62 16.37 18.01
C VAL A 212 7.05 16.92 17.96
N THR A 213 7.75 16.74 16.83
CA THR A 213 9.08 17.32 16.59
C THR A 213 9.04 18.84 16.63
N ILE A 214 8.09 19.47 15.93
CA ILE A 214 7.98 20.94 15.93
C ILE A 214 7.39 21.49 17.25
N LEU A 215 6.55 20.71 17.95
CA LEU A 215 6.06 21.06 19.28
C LEU A 215 7.19 21.10 20.32
N GLU A 216 8.06 20.08 20.33
CA GLU A 216 9.19 20.01 21.25
C GLU A 216 10.26 21.05 20.90
N SER A 217 10.45 21.33 19.60
CA SER A 217 11.30 22.43 19.13
C SER A 217 10.80 23.79 19.63
N MET A 218 9.49 24.05 19.57
CA MET A 218 8.88 25.28 20.10
C MET A 218 9.08 25.41 21.60
N ARG A 219 8.80 24.34 22.37
CA ARG A 219 8.98 24.32 23.83
C ARG A 219 10.43 24.63 24.22
N THR A 220 11.38 24.07 23.47
CA THR A 220 12.81 24.27 23.68
C THR A 220 13.25 25.68 23.29
N LEU A 221 12.79 26.20 22.15
CA LEU A 221 13.08 27.56 21.70
C LEU A 221 12.64 28.63 22.72
N LEU A 222 11.51 28.38 23.39
CA LEU A 222 10.95 29.24 24.43
C LEU A 222 11.68 29.14 25.78
N GLN A 223 12.78 28.38 25.88
CA GLN A 223 13.73 28.51 27.00
C GLN A 223 14.68 29.71 26.82
N SER A 224 14.69 30.34 25.65
CA SER A 224 15.47 31.56 25.39
C SER A 224 14.69 32.81 25.77
N ASP A 225 15.22 33.61 26.69
CA ASP A 225 14.67 34.91 27.07
C ASP A 225 14.51 35.85 25.86
N ASP A 226 15.45 35.80 24.91
CA ASP A 226 15.37 36.61 23.69
C ASP A 226 14.20 36.23 22.79
N MET A 227 13.82 34.94 22.78
CA MET A 227 12.66 34.48 22.03
C MET A 227 11.36 34.84 22.76
N VAL A 228 11.32 34.62 24.08
CA VAL A 228 10.15 34.92 24.93
C VAL A 228 9.82 36.41 24.91
N GLN A 229 10.82 37.27 25.03
CA GLN A 229 10.64 38.73 25.11
C GLN A 229 10.48 39.40 23.74
N GLY A 230 10.57 38.62 22.64
CA GLY A 230 10.45 39.13 21.28
C GLY A 230 11.66 39.93 20.77
N ASN A 231 12.84 39.68 21.36
CA ASN A 231 14.10 40.32 20.96
C ASN A 231 14.69 39.72 19.67
N ALA A 232 14.23 38.54 19.24
CA ALA A 232 14.62 37.94 17.97
C ALA A 232 14.27 38.87 16.79
N LEU A 233 15.17 38.94 15.79
CA LEU A 233 14.96 39.83 14.64
C LEU A 233 13.70 39.49 13.83
N ASN A 234 13.47 38.20 13.61
CA ASN A 234 12.35 37.71 12.81
C ASN A 234 11.25 37.16 13.74
N THR A 235 10.00 37.32 13.32
CA THR A 235 8.89 36.58 13.89
C THR A 235 9.05 35.09 13.54
N VAL A 236 8.78 34.20 14.50
CA VAL A 236 8.70 32.75 14.25
C VAL A 236 7.25 32.29 14.36
N GLU A 237 6.83 31.45 13.42
CA GLU A 237 5.53 30.80 13.48
C GLU A 237 5.68 29.27 13.38
N PHE A 238 4.91 28.56 14.19
CA PHE A 238 4.76 27.10 14.14
C PHE A 238 3.35 26.79 13.65
N HIS A 239 3.27 26.01 12.57
CA HIS A 239 2.02 25.69 11.90
C HIS A 239 1.77 24.18 11.99
N TRP A 240 0.53 23.82 12.36
CA TRP A 240 0.03 22.46 12.26
C TRP A 240 -1.15 22.45 11.29
N TYR A 241 -0.93 21.89 10.11
CA TYR A 241 -1.88 21.93 9.00
C TYR A 241 -2.96 20.86 9.15
N SER A 242 -4.21 21.22 8.84
CA SER A 242 -5.31 20.27 8.69
C SER A 242 -5.45 19.88 7.22
N ALA A 243 -5.84 18.63 6.97
CA ALA A 243 -6.18 18.11 5.65
C ALA A 243 -5.01 18.18 4.65
N GLU A 244 -3.80 17.83 5.10
CA GLU A 244 -2.70 17.52 4.17
C GLU A 244 -3.11 16.35 3.29
N GLU A 245 -3.67 15.30 3.91
CA GLU A 245 -4.00 14.04 3.25
C GLU A 245 -5.08 14.21 2.18
N GLY A 246 -5.90 15.25 2.33
CA GLY A 246 -6.88 15.67 1.33
C GLY A 246 -6.30 16.42 0.13
N GLY A 247 -4.99 16.57 0.03
CA GLY A 247 -4.28 17.33 -1.01
C GLY A 247 -3.88 18.73 -0.55
N MET A 248 -3.24 18.86 0.62
CA MET A 248 -2.71 20.11 1.21
C MET A 248 -3.76 21.22 1.36
N LEU A 249 -5.00 20.87 1.69
CA LEU A 249 -6.12 21.83 1.70
C LEU A 249 -5.92 22.94 2.74
N GLY A 250 -5.42 22.62 3.93
CA GLY A 250 -5.21 23.58 5.00
C GLY A 250 -4.07 24.56 4.71
N SER A 251 -2.88 24.05 4.35
CA SER A 251 -1.72 24.88 4.03
C SER A 251 -1.96 25.78 2.83
N GLN A 252 -2.67 25.30 1.79
CA GLN A 252 -3.08 26.12 0.66
C GLN A 252 -3.90 27.34 1.09
N GLN A 253 -4.91 27.17 1.94
CA GLN A 253 -5.74 28.29 2.40
C GLN A 253 -4.93 29.30 3.22
N ILE A 254 -3.99 28.83 4.04
CA ILE A 254 -3.12 29.70 4.84
C ILE A 254 -2.18 30.52 3.94
N PHE A 255 -1.44 29.86 3.05
CA PHE A 255 -0.44 30.54 2.22
C PHE A 255 -1.08 31.41 1.13
N SER A 256 -2.25 31.03 0.60
CA SER A 256 -3.05 31.89 -0.28
C SER A 256 -3.47 33.17 0.45
N LYS A 257 -3.95 33.05 1.70
CA LYS A 257 -4.27 34.23 2.53
C LYS A 257 -3.02 35.06 2.85
N TYR A 258 -1.86 34.43 3.06
CA TYR A 258 -0.62 35.14 3.34
C TYR A 258 -0.17 35.97 2.14
N ARG A 259 -0.23 35.38 0.93
CA ARG A 259 0.01 36.07 -0.33
C ARG A 259 -0.92 37.27 -0.50
N ASP A 260 -2.22 37.08 -0.27
CA ASP A 260 -3.23 38.15 -0.41
C ASP A 260 -2.98 39.32 0.56
N HIS A 261 -2.51 39.01 1.78
CA HIS A 261 -2.11 40.01 2.77
C HIS A 261 -0.65 40.47 2.61
N LYS A 262 0.06 40.04 1.57
CA LYS A 262 1.47 40.36 1.28
C LYS A 262 2.38 40.13 2.48
N ARG A 263 2.20 39.00 3.16
CA ARG A 263 3.01 38.59 4.31
C ARG A 263 4.45 38.35 3.87
N ASP A 264 5.41 38.81 4.67
CA ASP A 264 6.84 38.69 4.37
C ASP A 264 7.44 37.42 4.99
N VAL A 265 7.20 36.26 4.36
CA VAL A 265 7.76 34.98 4.80
C VAL A 265 9.14 34.78 4.17
N LYS A 266 10.15 34.54 5.01
CA LYS A 266 11.55 34.38 4.59
C LYS A 266 12.00 32.94 4.48
N ALA A 267 11.34 32.04 5.19
CA ALA A 267 11.61 30.61 5.12
C ALA A 267 10.39 29.85 5.64
N MET A 268 10.07 28.73 5.01
CA MET A 268 9.16 27.72 5.51
C MET A 268 9.91 26.37 5.52
N LEU A 269 10.00 25.74 6.69
CA LEU A 269 10.57 24.40 6.84
C LEU A 269 9.43 23.44 7.17
N GLN A 270 9.17 22.47 6.29
CA GLN A 270 8.27 21.36 6.56
C GLN A 270 9.03 20.21 7.24
N GLN A 271 8.44 19.67 8.29
CA GLN A 271 8.83 18.43 8.96
C GLN A 271 7.70 17.43 8.76
N ASP A 272 7.97 16.36 8.03
CA ASP A 272 6.98 15.35 7.68
C ASP A 272 7.66 13.99 7.68
N MET A 273 7.17 13.09 8.55
CA MET A 273 7.77 11.80 8.91
C MET A 273 9.21 11.95 9.39
N THR A 274 9.39 12.04 10.70
CA THR A 274 10.67 12.32 11.37
C THR A 274 11.09 11.21 12.33
N GLY A 275 10.34 10.09 12.39
CA GLY A 275 10.41 9.12 13.49
C GLY A 275 10.91 7.72 13.13
N TYR A 276 10.83 7.29 11.87
CA TYR A 276 11.06 5.90 11.45
C TYR A 276 12.43 5.68 10.79
N THR A 277 13.41 5.30 11.60
CA THR A 277 14.77 4.98 11.15
C THR A 277 14.99 3.49 10.88
N LYS A 278 14.07 2.62 11.32
CA LYS A 278 14.18 1.16 11.24
C LYS A 278 14.27 0.66 9.79
N GLY A 279 13.58 1.31 8.85
CA GLY A 279 13.63 0.97 7.43
C GLY A 279 15.02 1.11 6.83
N ALA A 280 15.71 2.22 7.12
CA ALA A 280 17.08 2.45 6.66
C ALA A 280 18.07 1.48 7.31
N LEU A 281 17.96 1.25 8.62
CA LEU A 281 18.83 0.31 9.35
C LEU A 281 18.67 -1.13 8.86
N ASN A 282 17.44 -1.58 8.60
CA ASN A 282 17.16 -2.91 8.05
C ASN A 282 17.75 -3.08 6.63
N ALA A 283 17.91 -1.98 5.87
CA ALA A 283 18.57 -1.97 4.57
C ALA A 283 20.10 -1.86 4.66
N GLY A 284 20.69 -1.98 5.86
CA GLY A 284 22.14 -1.90 6.08
C GLY A 284 22.72 -0.49 5.92
N ARG A 285 21.90 0.55 6.09
CA ARG A 285 22.31 1.95 5.94
C ARG A 285 22.49 2.62 7.30
N GLU A 286 23.26 3.71 7.31
CA GLU A 286 23.40 4.58 8.48
C GLU A 286 22.17 5.48 8.66
N GLU A 287 21.96 5.90 9.90
CA GLU A 287 20.94 6.87 10.27
C GLU A 287 21.32 8.25 9.70
N ALA A 288 20.37 8.89 9.02
CA ALA A 288 20.58 10.18 8.38
C ALA A 288 19.26 10.96 8.28
N ILE A 289 19.35 12.28 8.19
CA ILE A 289 18.20 13.15 7.89
C ILE A 289 18.00 13.19 6.37
N GLY A 290 16.79 12.86 5.90
CA GLY A 290 16.41 13.04 4.51
C GLY A 290 16.19 14.52 4.19
N VAL A 291 16.87 15.02 3.16
CA VAL A 291 16.75 16.41 2.69
C VAL A 291 16.16 16.40 1.29
N MET A 292 14.95 16.96 1.14
CA MET A 292 14.31 17.08 -0.17
C MET A 292 15.09 18.05 -1.07
N VAL A 293 15.29 17.67 -2.34
CA VAL A 293 16.00 18.50 -3.33
C VAL A 293 15.18 18.84 -4.57
N ASP A 294 13.98 18.29 -4.71
CA ASP A 294 13.01 18.65 -5.75
C ASP A 294 11.86 19.50 -5.19
N TYR A 295 11.35 20.44 -6.00
CA TYR A 295 10.25 21.34 -5.65
C TYR A 295 10.44 22.21 -4.37
N VAL A 296 11.69 22.47 -4.01
CA VAL A 296 12.13 23.29 -2.86
C VAL A 296 13.00 24.49 -3.27
N ASP A 297 13.14 25.47 -2.38
CA ASP A 297 14.09 26.59 -2.53
C ASP A 297 15.53 26.12 -2.29
N GLN A 298 16.40 26.35 -3.28
CA GLN A 298 17.79 25.89 -3.25
C GLN A 298 18.64 26.60 -2.17
N GLY A 299 18.38 27.88 -1.92
CA GLY A 299 19.12 28.65 -0.92
C GLY A 299 18.81 28.17 0.49
N LEU A 300 17.52 27.99 0.79
CA LEU A 300 17.05 27.49 2.07
C LEU A 300 17.45 26.03 2.29
N THR A 301 17.38 25.20 1.25
CA THR A 301 17.83 23.80 1.29
C THR A 301 19.32 23.70 1.58
N THR A 302 20.14 24.56 0.96
CA THR A 302 21.58 24.63 1.26
C THR A 302 21.83 25.09 2.69
N PHE A 303 21.10 26.10 3.16
CA PHE A 303 21.18 26.55 4.54
C PHE A 303 20.82 25.44 5.54
N MET A 304 19.76 24.67 5.26
CA MET A 304 19.36 23.51 6.07
C MET A 304 20.44 22.42 6.13
N LYS A 305 21.09 22.09 5.01
CA LYS A 305 22.22 21.15 5.00
C LYS A 305 23.38 21.61 5.90
N ASN A 306 23.67 22.92 5.90
CA ASN A 306 24.68 23.49 6.79
C ASN A 306 24.25 23.42 8.27
N VAL A 307 22.97 23.66 8.56
CA VAL A 307 22.41 23.49 9.92
C VAL A 307 22.58 22.05 10.40
N ILE A 308 22.23 21.05 9.57
CA ILE A 308 22.39 19.64 9.92
C ILE A 308 23.86 19.30 10.18
N THR A 309 24.76 19.74 9.29
CA THR A 309 26.20 19.46 9.40
C THR A 309 26.82 20.07 10.67
N GLU A 310 26.36 21.24 11.10
CA GLU A 310 26.91 21.94 12.27
C GLU A 310 26.32 21.41 13.59
N TYR A 311 25.04 21.04 13.61
CA TYR A 311 24.29 20.87 14.87
C TYR A 311 23.75 19.46 15.13
N CYS A 312 23.78 18.54 14.16
CA CYS A 312 23.25 17.20 14.33
C CYS A 312 24.37 16.16 14.45
N ASP A 313 24.15 15.14 15.29
CA ASP A 313 25.08 14.01 15.46
C ASP A 313 25.07 13.07 14.23
N ILE A 314 23.98 13.10 13.46
CA ILE A 314 23.81 12.35 12.22
C ILE A 314 23.88 13.28 11.01
N GLY A 315 24.42 12.77 9.91
CA GLY A 315 24.48 13.49 8.64
C GLY A 315 23.12 13.59 7.94
N PHE A 316 23.15 14.08 6.70
CA PHE A 316 21.99 14.08 5.82
C PHE A 316 22.22 13.24 4.57
N ILE A 317 21.11 12.84 3.95
CA ILE A 317 21.07 12.28 2.60
C ILE A 317 20.11 13.10 1.75
N GLU A 318 20.48 13.36 0.50
CA GLU A 318 19.56 14.00 -0.44
C GLU A 318 18.51 12.99 -0.91
N THR A 319 17.26 13.43 -0.94
CA THR A 319 16.14 12.62 -1.41
C THR A 319 15.14 13.42 -2.23
N LYS A 320 14.20 12.73 -2.87
CA LYS A 320 13.15 13.33 -3.69
C LYS A 320 11.82 12.67 -3.40
N CYS A 321 10.75 13.44 -3.50
CA CYS A 321 9.39 12.94 -3.28
C CYS A 321 8.39 13.36 -4.36
N GLY A 322 8.84 14.04 -5.41
CA GLY A 322 7.98 14.46 -6.51
C GLY A 322 7.15 15.70 -6.20
N TYR A 323 6.33 16.09 -7.18
CA TYR A 323 5.47 17.26 -7.05
C TYR A 323 4.41 17.03 -5.97
N ALA A 324 3.97 18.09 -5.28
CA ALA A 324 2.84 18.01 -4.34
C ALA A 324 3.09 17.05 -3.16
N CYS A 325 4.35 16.94 -2.75
CA CYS A 325 4.79 15.94 -1.78
C CYS A 325 4.31 16.17 -0.35
N SER A 326 4.24 17.42 0.10
CA SER A 326 3.76 17.83 1.42
C SER A 326 3.52 19.35 1.42
N ASP A 327 3.14 19.92 2.56
CA ASP A 327 2.68 21.32 2.71
C ASP A 327 3.69 22.40 2.28
N HIS A 328 4.99 22.08 2.19
CA HIS A 328 6.00 22.98 1.62
C HIS A 328 5.64 23.41 0.19
N THR A 329 4.93 22.55 -0.56
CA THR A 329 4.45 22.85 -1.91
C THR A 329 3.50 24.06 -1.90
N SER A 330 2.60 24.15 -0.91
CA SER A 330 1.65 25.27 -0.78
C SER A 330 2.36 26.61 -0.56
N ALA A 331 3.45 26.62 0.20
CA ALA A 331 4.28 27.80 0.40
C ALA A 331 5.01 28.20 -0.90
N SER A 332 5.67 27.23 -1.55
CA SER A 332 6.38 27.44 -2.83
C SER A 332 5.45 27.99 -3.92
N LYS A 333 4.24 27.44 -4.06
CA LYS A 333 3.23 27.92 -5.02
C LYS A 333 2.82 29.37 -4.77
N ASN A 334 2.85 29.83 -3.53
CA ASN A 334 2.51 31.21 -3.16
C ASN A 334 3.73 32.15 -3.14
N GLY A 335 4.87 31.72 -3.71
CA GLY A 335 6.06 32.55 -3.85
C GLY A 335 6.87 32.69 -2.56
N TYR A 336 6.79 31.73 -1.65
CA TYR A 336 7.58 31.71 -0.42
C TYR A 336 8.68 30.65 -0.47
N PRO A 337 9.93 30.95 -0.06
CA PRO A 337 10.99 29.96 0.01
C PRO A 337 10.65 28.84 0.99
N ALA A 338 10.61 27.60 0.51
CA ALA A 338 10.28 26.44 1.33
C ALA A 338 11.28 25.30 1.16
N ALA A 339 11.56 24.57 2.24
CA ALA A 339 12.39 23.38 2.26
C ALA A 339 11.71 22.30 3.11
N MET A 340 12.13 21.05 2.96
CA MET A 340 11.56 19.92 3.68
C MET A 340 12.66 18.98 4.17
N ALA A 341 12.56 18.63 5.44
CA ALA A 341 13.30 17.54 6.05
C ALA A 341 12.34 16.39 6.37
N THR A 342 12.85 15.16 6.25
CA THR A 342 12.13 13.93 6.53
C THR A 342 13.13 12.90 7.08
N GLU A 343 12.65 11.74 7.48
CA GLU A 343 13.47 10.59 7.82
C GLU A 343 14.22 10.02 6.61
N HIS A 344 15.17 9.11 6.84
CA HIS A 344 15.95 8.50 5.76
C HIS A 344 15.07 7.66 4.81
N ARG A 345 14.51 8.30 3.78
CA ARG A 345 13.91 7.67 2.61
C ARG A 345 14.90 7.69 1.44
N PRO A 346 15.36 6.54 0.93
CA PRO A 346 16.33 6.51 -0.16
C PRO A 346 15.71 7.09 -1.44
N TRP A 347 16.47 7.96 -2.13
CA TRP A 347 16.21 8.25 -3.53
C TRP A 347 16.60 7.03 -4.39
N VAL A 348 15.63 6.44 -5.08
CA VAL A 348 15.92 5.50 -6.17
C VAL A 348 16.02 6.31 -7.45
N ALA A 349 17.24 6.50 -7.94
CA ALA A 349 17.48 7.07 -9.25
C ALA A 349 16.74 6.26 -10.32
N PRO A 350 16.00 6.89 -11.25
CA PRO A 350 15.75 6.25 -12.53
C PRO A 350 17.10 6.17 -13.24
N ASN A 351 17.66 4.96 -13.35
CA ASN A 351 18.90 4.60 -14.04
C ASN A 351 20.22 5.09 -13.40
N GLN A 352 20.84 4.22 -12.61
CA GLN A 352 22.27 3.96 -12.77
C GLN A 352 22.44 2.54 -13.33
N THR A 353 22.81 2.50 -14.60
CA THR A 353 23.35 1.34 -15.29
C THR A 353 24.58 0.86 -14.55
N PHE A 354 24.47 -0.26 -13.82
CA PHE A 354 25.64 -1.11 -13.63
C PHE A 354 25.96 -1.70 -15.00
N GLU A 355 27.11 -1.32 -15.54
CA GLU A 355 27.73 -2.00 -16.67
C GLU A 355 27.98 -3.46 -16.28
N THR A 356 27.07 -4.33 -16.70
CA THR A 356 27.22 -5.70 -17.23
C THR A 356 25.84 -6.34 -17.14
N GLY A 357 25.32 -6.82 -18.27
CA GLY A 357 23.93 -7.27 -18.44
C GLY A 357 23.46 -8.33 -17.42
N PRO A 358 22.14 -8.55 -17.36
CA PRO A 358 21.47 -9.20 -18.49
C PRO A 358 20.32 -8.38 -19.07
N SER A 359 20.12 -8.60 -20.36
CA SER A 359 18.97 -8.22 -21.20
C SER A 359 17.66 -8.04 -20.45
N TYR A 360 17.11 -6.82 -20.52
CA TYR A 360 15.72 -6.52 -20.24
C TYR A 360 14.82 -7.45 -21.07
N VAL A 361 14.12 -8.38 -20.42
CA VAL A 361 12.96 -9.02 -21.05
C VAL A 361 11.77 -8.11 -20.78
N THR A 362 11.65 -7.05 -21.57
CA THR A 362 10.32 -6.51 -21.88
C THR A 362 9.47 -7.68 -22.33
N MET A 363 8.25 -7.86 -21.80
CA MET A 363 7.34 -8.87 -22.32
C MET A 363 7.11 -8.60 -23.81
N GLU A 364 7.85 -9.31 -24.65
CA GLU A 364 7.73 -9.23 -26.10
C GLU A 364 6.36 -9.82 -26.45
N LEU A 365 5.36 -8.95 -26.62
CA LEU A 365 4.01 -9.29 -27.11
C LEU A 365 4.03 -10.02 -28.47
N THR A 366 5.20 -10.15 -29.10
CA THR A 366 5.47 -10.88 -30.34
C THR A 366 5.72 -12.38 -30.14
N LYS A 367 5.88 -12.87 -28.90
CA LYS A 367 6.05 -14.30 -28.60
C LYS A 367 4.71 -15.05 -28.56
N PRO A 368 4.70 -16.37 -28.87
CA PRO A 368 3.52 -17.21 -28.67
C PRO A 368 2.99 -17.08 -27.24
N TYR A 369 1.66 -16.91 -27.09
CA TYR A 369 0.98 -16.68 -25.81
C TYR A 369 1.38 -15.39 -25.05
N GLY A 370 2.04 -14.42 -25.70
CA GLY A 370 2.46 -13.17 -25.05
C GLY A 370 1.30 -12.33 -24.52
N LYS A 371 0.19 -12.24 -25.29
CA LYS A 371 -1.03 -11.55 -24.86
C LYS A 371 -1.71 -12.31 -23.72
N GLU A 372 -1.83 -13.62 -23.85
CA GLU A 372 -2.38 -14.52 -22.84
C GLU A 372 -1.64 -14.37 -21.51
N LEU A 373 -0.30 -14.38 -21.54
CA LEU A 373 0.54 -14.15 -20.36
C LEU A 373 0.25 -12.77 -19.75
N GLN A 374 0.15 -11.71 -20.56
CA GLN A 374 -0.11 -10.36 -20.03
C GLN A 374 -1.43 -10.28 -19.28
N ILE A 375 -2.50 -10.76 -19.92
CA ILE A 375 -3.84 -10.76 -19.31
C ILE A 375 -3.87 -11.66 -18.07
N ALA A 376 -3.28 -12.86 -18.14
CA ALA A 376 -3.23 -13.78 -17.01
C ALA A 376 -2.47 -13.19 -15.82
N CYS A 377 -1.30 -12.61 -16.05
CA CYS A 377 -0.50 -11.98 -15.00
C CYS A 377 -1.22 -10.80 -14.34
N LEU A 378 -1.86 -9.94 -15.13
CA LEU A 378 -2.63 -8.80 -14.62
C LEU A 378 -3.89 -9.27 -13.86
N ALA A 379 -4.62 -10.26 -14.38
CA ALA A 379 -5.80 -10.81 -13.73
C ALA A 379 -5.45 -11.46 -12.37
N VAL A 380 -4.38 -12.26 -12.32
CA VAL A 380 -3.90 -12.88 -11.07
C VAL A 380 -3.37 -11.82 -10.09
N GLN A 381 -2.70 -10.77 -10.58
CA GLN A 381 -2.26 -9.67 -9.71
C GLN A 381 -3.46 -8.93 -9.09
N ARG A 382 -4.49 -8.63 -9.88
CA ARG A 382 -5.72 -7.99 -9.38
C ARG A 382 -6.46 -8.87 -8.37
N ALA A 383 -6.59 -10.17 -8.64
CA ALA A 383 -7.17 -11.13 -7.69
C ALA A 383 -6.31 -11.30 -6.42
N THR A 384 -4.99 -11.12 -6.51
CA THR A 384 -4.11 -11.07 -5.33
C THR A 384 -4.41 -9.85 -4.45
N LEU A 385 -4.64 -8.68 -5.05
CA LEU A 385 -5.04 -7.49 -4.27
C LEU A 385 -6.33 -7.77 -3.50
N LEU A 386 -7.32 -8.35 -4.19
CA LEU A 386 -8.61 -8.72 -3.63
C LEU A 386 -8.47 -9.66 -2.43
N THR A 387 -7.73 -10.77 -2.60
CA THR A 387 -7.58 -11.77 -1.52
C THR A 387 -6.82 -11.19 -0.32
N LYS A 388 -5.81 -10.34 -0.55
CA LYS A 388 -5.10 -9.62 0.52
C LYS A 388 -5.99 -8.64 1.29
N GLU A 389 -6.92 -7.97 0.62
CA GLU A 389 -7.88 -7.10 1.29
C GLU A 389 -8.81 -7.88 2.20
N VAL A 390 -9.34 -9.01 1.73
CA VAL A 390 -10.16 -9.91 2.57
C VAL A 390 -9.36 -10.39 3.78
N LEU A 391 -8.12 -10.83 3.57
CA LEU A 391 -7.27 -11.32 4.65
C LEU A 391 -7.00 -10.25 5.71
N ARG A 392 -6.70 -9.00 5.28
CA ARG A 392 -6.51 -7.87 6.19
C ARG A 392 -7.78 -7.53 6.97
N ALA A 393 -8.97 -7.69 6.37
CA ALA A 393 -10.24 -7.48 7.06
C ALA A 393 -10.49 -8.55 8.14
N VAL A 394 -10.12 -9.81 7.86
CA VAL A 394 -10.16 -10.91 8.83
C VAL A 394 -9.18 -10.67 9.99
N ASP A 395 -7.96 -10.23 9.72
CA ASP A 395 -6.95 -9.98 10.76
C ASP A 395 -7.29 -8.80 11.67
N LYS A 396 -7.97 -7.78 11.14
CA LYS A 396 -8.47 -6.64 11.92
C LYS A 396 -9.73 -6.97 12.74
N GLY A 397 -10.22 -8.20 12.70
CA GLY A 397 -11.46 -8.63 13.37
C GLY A 397 -12.72 -8.00 12.78
N SER A 398 -12.62 -7.40 11.58
CA SER A 398 -13.77 -6.88 10.85
C SER A 398 -14.64 -8.01 10.27
N LEU A 399 -14.02 -9.19 10.07
CA LEU A 399 -14.67 -10.44 9.74
C LEU A 399 -14.29 -11.51 10.77
N ASP A 400 -15.25 -12.36 11.14
CA ASP A 400 -15.03 -13.41 12.15
C ASP A 400 -14.23 -14.57 11.53
N LYS A 401 -13.15 -14.98 12.19
CA LYS A 401 -12.32 -16.13 11.79
C LYS A 401 -13.04 -17.47 11.91
N SER A 402 -14.11 -17.54 12.71
CA SER A 402 -14.96 -18.73 12.89
C SER A 402 -16.07 -18.83 11.85
N ASP A 403 -16.35 -17.75 11.11
CA ASP A 403 -17.28 -17.73 9.98
C ASP A 403 -16.54 -18.17 8.71
N SER A 404 -17.12 -19.10 7.95
CA SER A 404 -16.56 -19.52 6.66
C SER A 404 -16.81 -18.51 5.54
N SER A 405 -17.66 -17.49 5.76
CA SER A 405 -18.00 -16.48 4.75
C SER A 405 -16.81 -15.69 4.16
N PRO A 406 -15.73 -15.34 4.90
CA PRO A 406 -14.61 -14.58 4.35
C PRO A 406 -13.86 -15.32 3.26
N VAL A 407 -13.66 -16.62 3.45
CA VAL A 407 -13.13 -17.52 2.43
C VAL A 407 -14.00 -17.49 1.20
N THR A 408 -15.29 -17.81 1.40
CA THR A 408 -16.21 -18.00 0.28
C THR A 408 -16.32 -16.73 -0.57
N ILE A 409 -16.26 -15.55 0.06
CA ILE A 409 -16.24 -14.26 -0.65
C ILE A 409 -14.98 -14.10 -1.49
N ALA A 410 -13.80 -14.40 -0.93
CA ALA A 410 -12.53 -14.29 -1.65
C ALA A 410 -12.50 -15.21 -2.88
N ASP A 411 -12.92 -16.47 -2.71
CA ASP A 411 -13.01 -17.47 -3.78
C ASP A 411 -13.92 -17.01 -4.93
N PHE A 412 -15.17 -16.64 -4.61
CA PHE A 412 -16.12 -16.18 -5.61
C PHE A 412 -15.67 -14.91 -6.34
N ALA A 413 -15.16 -13.94 -5.59
CA ALA A 413 -14.80 -12.65 -6.15
C ALA A 413 -13.53 -12.73 -7.02
N ALA A 414 -12.52 -13.50 -6.59
CA ALA A 414 -11.33 -13.76 -7.40
C ALA A 414 -11.69 -14.53 -8.69
N GLN A 415 -12.53 -15.58 -8.60
CA GLN A 415 -12.99 -16.32 -9.77
C GLN A 415 -13.74 -15.41 -10.75
N ALA A 416 -14.66 -14.57 -10.26
CA ALA A 416 -15.39 -13.62 -11.09
C ALA A 416 -14.46 -12.64 -11.82
N LEU A 417 -13.51 -12.01 -11.12
CA LEU A 417 -12.58 -11.04 -11.71
C LEU A 417 -11.62 -11.65 -12.72
N ILE A 418 -11.13 -12.87 -12.46
CA ILE A 418 -10.23 -13.59 -13.37
C ILE A 418 -10.98 -13.97 -14.65
N ILE A 419 -12.14 -14.62 -14.52
CA ILE A 419 -12.94 -15.04 -15.68
C ILE A 419 -13.40 -13.81 -16.48
N ALA A 420 -13.84 -12.73 -15.83
CA ALA A 420 -14.23 -11.48 -16.50
C ALA A 420 -13.11 -10.94 -17.40
N ALA A 421 -11.90 -10.81 -16.87
CA ALA A 421 -10.75 -10.26 -17.58
C ALA A 421 -10.33 -11.14 -18.77
N VAL A 422 -10.24 -12.45 -18.55
CA VAL A 422 -9.81 -13.39 -19.58
C VAL A 422 -10.88 -13.54 -20.66
N HIS A 423 -12.15 -13.74 -20.29
CA HIS A 423 -13.25 -13.90 -21.23
C HIS A 423 -13.47 -12.65 -22.11
N ARG A 424 -13.28 -11.45 -21.56
CA ARG A 424 -13.32 -10.21 -22.35
C ARG A 424 -12.27 -10.20 -23.46
N ASN A 425 -11.08 -10.72 -23.18
CA ASN A 425 -9.96 -10.75 -24.12
C ASN A 425 -9.98 -11.95 -25.06
N PHE A 426 -10.59 -13.06 -24.63
CA PHE A 426 -10.68 -14.33 -25.33
C PHE A 426 -12.12 -14.92 -25.25
N PRO A 427 -13.11 -14.32 -25.96
CA PRO A 427 -14.53 -14.68 -25.78
C PRO A 427 -14.94 -16.07 -26.27
N GLN A 428 -14.01 -16.82 -26.90
CA GLN A 428 -14.25 -18.16 -27.42
C GLN A 428 -13.60 -19.25 -26.55
N ASP A 429 -12.77 -18.86 -25.57
CA ASP A 429 -12.10 -19.81 -24.69
C ASP A 429 -13.09 -20.29 -23.62
N THR A 430 -12.92 -21.54 -23.17
CA THR A 430 -13.73 -22.10 -22.07
C THR A 430 -13.01 -21.97 -20.73
N PHE A 431 -13.74 -22.18 -19.64
CA PHE A 431 -13.23 -21.99 -18.28
C PHE A 431 -13.51 -23.20 -17.40
N VAL A 432 -12.58 -23.54 -16.52
CA VAL A 432 -12.76 -24.50 -15.43
C VAL A 432 -12.30 -23.79 -14.16
N GLY A 433 -13.26 -23.41 -13.33
CA GLY A 433 -13.03 -22.86 -11.98
C GLY A 433 -13.63 -23.78 -10.93
N GLU A 434 -13.14 -23.67 -9.69
CA GLU A 434 -13.60 -24.49 -8.56
C GLU A 434 -15.04 -24.16 -8.16
N GLU A 435 -15.39 -22.87 -8.16
CA GLU A 435 -16.58 -22.36 -7.50
C GLU A 435 -17.82 -22.31 -8.39
N ASP A 436 -19.00 -22.41 -7.78
CA ASP A 436 -20.30 -22.16 -8.41
C ASP A 436 -21.12 -21.10 -7.65
N ALA A 437 -22.02 -20.39 -8.36
CA ALA A 437 -22.72 -19.25 -7.77
C ALA A 437 -23.96 -19.63 -6.94
N THR A 438 -24.20 -20.91 -6.63
CA THR A 438 -25.39 -21.36 -5.89
C THR A 438 -25.47 -20.75 -4.49
N ALA A 439 -24.35 -20.69 -3.77
CA ALA A 439 -24.31 -20.11 -2.42
C ALA A 439 -24.67 -18.62 -2.42
N LEU A 440 -24.20 -17.87 -3.42
CA LEU A 440 -24.51 -16.45 -3.59
C LEU A 440 -25.99 -16.21 -3.90
N ARG A 441 -26.59 -17.03 -4.76
CA ARG A 441 -28.03 -16.93 -5.08
C ARG A 441 -28.94 -17.21 -3.87
N ASN A 442 -28.48 -18.04 -2.95
CA ASN A 442 -29.23 -18.41 -1.75
C ASN A 442 -28.99 -17.48 -0.56
N ASN A 443 -28.04 -16.53 -0.65
CA ASN A 443 -27.69 -15.63 0.43
C ASN A 443 -27.42 -14.21 -0.09
N GLU A 444 -28.43 -13.34 0.03
CA GLU A 444 -28.39 -11.95 -0.45
C GLU A 444 -27.28 -11.13 0.22
N ASN A 445 -26.97 -11.37 1.51
CA ASN A 445 -25.90 -10.67 2.20
C ASN A 445 -24.51 -11.07 1.66
N LEU A 446 -24.31 -12.37 1.43
CA LEU A 446 -23.08 -12.90 0.83
C LEU A 446 -22.90 -12.36 -0.60
N LEU A 447 -23.99 -12.32 -1.38
CA LEU A 447 -24.02 -11.73 -2.72
C LEU A 447 -23.64 -10.25 -2.71
N GLU A 448 -24.22 -9.47 -1.82
CA GLU A 448 -23.92 -8.03 -1.69
C GLU A 448 -22.45 -7.80 -1.35
N ARG A 449 -21.93 -8.51 -0.35
CA ARG A 449 -20.52 -8.38 0.08
C ARG A 449 -19.54 -8.80 -1.02
N THR A 450 -19.85 -9.88 -1.73
CA THR A 450 -19.04 -10.36 -2.87
C THR A 450 -19.07 -9.33 -4.01
N TRP A 451 -20.24 -8.80 -4.32
CA TRP A 451 -20.40 -7.78 -5.35
C TRP A 451 -19.61 -6.50 -5.04
N GLN A 452 -19.71 -6.01 -3.80
CA GLN A 452 -18.97 -4.81 -3.36
C GLN A 452 -17.46 -4.99 -3.55
N LEU A 453 -16.94 -6.17 -3.20
CA LEU A 453 -15.53 -6.48 -3.37
C LEU A 453 -15.14 -6.55 -4.86
N VAL A 454 -15.91 -7.26 -5.68
CA VAL A 454 -15.69 -7.35 -7.14
C VAL A 454 -15.72 -5.98 -7.81
N SER A 455 -16.64 -5.09 -7.40
CA SER A 455 -16.82 -3.77 -8.02
C SER A 455 -15.83 -2.71 -7.55
N SER A 456 -15.05 -2.96 -6.49
CA SER A 456 -14.17 -1.96 -5.88
C SER A 456 -12.68 -2.24 -6.11
N VAL A 457 -12.29 -3.50 -6.37
CA VAL A 457 -10.89 -3.87 -6.54
C VAL A 457 -10.43 -3.68 -7.99
N HIS A 458 -9.48 -2.77 -8.17
CA HIS A 458 -8.84 -2.45 -9.44
C HIS A 458 -7.32 -2.38 -9.27
N LEU A 459 -6.58 -2.55 -10.38
CA LEU A 459 -5.17 -2.18 -10.42
C LEU A 459 -5.03 -0.66 -10.41
N ASP A 460 -4.00 -0.18 -9.73
CA ASP A 460 -3.62 1.23 -9.60
C ASP A 460 -3.16 1.84 -10.95
N ASP A 461 -2.69 1.01 -11.88
CA ASP A 461 -2.24 1.45 -13.21
C ASP A 461 -3.40 1.42 -14.23
N PRO A 462 -3.88 2.57 -14.74
CA PRO A 462 -5.04 2.62 -15.62
C PRO A 462 -4.83 1.91 -16.96
N GLU A 463 -3.61 1.89 -17.49
CA GLU A 463 -3.31 1.20 -18.75
C GLU A 463 -3.43 -0.31 -18.58
N SER A 464 -2.88 -0.85 -17.49
CA SER A 464 -3.03 -2.26 -17.11
C SER A 464 -4.47 -2.61 -16.77
N GLU A 465 -5.17 -1.79 -15.99
CA GLU A 465 -6.57 -2.05 -15.62
C GLU A 465 -7.49 -2.00 -16.85
N ALA A 466 -7.23 -1.13 -17.83
CA ALA A 466 -8.00 -1.05 -19.07
C ALA A 466 -7.89 -2.32 -19.94
N LEU A 467 -6.87 -3.16 -19.72
CA LEU A 467 -6.76 -4.48 -20.36
C LEU A 467 -7.63 -5.53 -19.68
N LEU A 468 -8.06 -5.27 -18.44
CA LEU A 468 -8.93 -6.14 -17.67
C LEU A 468 -10.39 -5.70 -17.82
N TYR A 469 -11.27 -6.52 -17.27
CA TYR A 469 -12.70 -6.25 -17.26
C TYR A 469 -13.28 -6.56 -15.89
N THR A 470 -14.15 -5.67 -15.42
CA THR A 470 -14.92 -5.84 -14.19
C THR A 470 -16.38 -6.05 -14.57
N PRO A 471 -17.06 -7.07 -14.02
CA PRO A 471 -18.48 -7.29 -14.30
C PRO A 471 -19.29 -6.04 -13.99
N ALA A 472 -20.24 -5.68 -14.84
CA ALA A 472 -21.05 -4.47 -14.70
C ALA A 472 -22.27 -4.67 -13.79
N THR A 473 -22.68 -5.92 -13.56
CA THR A 473 -23.84 -6.25 -12.71
C THR A 473 -23.60 -7.49 -11.86
N LYS A 474 -24.34 -7.61 -10.75
CA LYS A 474 -24.37 -8.84 -9.93
C LYS A 474 -24.73 -10.08 -10.74
N GLU A 475 -25.69 -9.94 -11.66
CA GLU A 475 -26.12 -11.06 -12.50
C GLU A 475 -24.99 -11.53 -13.43
N GLU A 476 -24.26 -10.59 -14.03
CA GLU A 476 -23.08 -10.92 -14.83
C GLU A 476 -21.98 -11.58 -13.98
N MET A 477 -21.74 -11.08 -12.76
CA MET A 477 -20.80 -11.72 -11.81
C MET A 477 -21.17 -13.18 -11.54
N LEU A 478 -22.45 -13.47 -11.27
CA LEU A 478 -22.94 -14.83 -11.04
C LEU A 478 -22.76 -15.73 -12.27
N GLN A 479 -23.03 -15.19 -13.47
CA GLN A 479 -22.85 -15.92 -14.73
C GLN A 479 -21.38 -16.24 -15.01
N LEU A 480 -20.46 -15.33 -14.70
CA LEU A 480 -19.03 -15.56 -14.87
C LEU A 480 -18.50 -16.61 -13.90
N ILE A 481 -18.97 -16.63 -12.65
CA ILE A 481 -18.64 -17.70 -11.70
C ILE A 481 -19.11 -19.05 -12.25
N ASP A 482 -20.38 -19.14 -12.68
CA ASP A 482 -20.94 -20.38 -13.22
C ASP A 482 -20.27 -20.83 -14.53
N LEU A 483 -19.74 -19.90 -15.33
CA LEU A 483 -18.98 -20.22 -16.54
C LEU A 483 -17.78 -21.11 -16.20
N GLY A 484 -17.10 -20.85 -15.08
CA GLY A 484 -16.04 -21.71 -14.55
C GLY A 484 -16.56 -23.04 -13.98
N ALA A 485 -17.67 -23.02 -13.26
CA ALA A 485 -18.27 -24.21 -12.66
C ALA A 485 -18.74 -25.25 -13.70
N GLN A 486 -19.25 -24.77 -14.83
CA GLN A 486 -19.90 -25.60 -15.85
C GLN A 486 -18.93 -26.14 -16.90
N GLY A 487 -17.76 -25.52 -17.06
CA GLY A 487 -16.81 -25.94 -18.08
C GLY A 487 -16.01 -27.18 -17.69
N SER A 488 -15.32 -27.71 -18.69
CA SER A 488 -14.52 -28.93 -18.62
C SER A 488 -13.39 -28.84 -19.63
N CYS A 489 -12.18 -29.28 -19.25
CA CYS A 489 -11.09 -29.41 -20.22
C CYS A 489 -11.40 -30.52 -21.23
N ALA A 490 -10.89 -30.34 -22.45
CA ALA A 490 -11.03 -31.29 -23.54
C ALA A 490 -9.69 -31.48 -24.26
N ARG A 491 -9.56 -32.56 -25.02
CA ARG A 491 -8.39 -32.84 -25.87
C ARG A 491 -8.28 -31.94 -27.09
N GLN A 492 -9.28 -31.10 -27.35
CA GLN A 492 -9.28 -30.13 -28.43
C GLN A 492 -9.80 -28.78 -27.90
N GLY A 493 -9.20 -27.69 -28.36
CA GLY A 493 -9.59 -26.34 -28.02
C GLY A 493 -8.84 -25.78 -26.81
N ARG A 494 -9.24 -24.56 -26.41
CA ARG A 494 -8.59 -23.76 -25.38
C ARG A 494 -9.46 -23.65 -24.14
N THR A 495 -8.87 -23.96 -22.99
CA THR A 495 -9.53 -23.90 -21.69
C THR A 495 -8.62 -23.24 -20.68
N TRP A 496 -9.13 -22.20 -20.02
CA TRP A 496 -8.50 -21.60 -18.84
C TRP A 496 -8.93 -22.36 -17.60
N VAL A 497 -7.96 -22.78 -16.80
CA VAL A 497 -8.18 -23.45 -15.51
C VAL A 497 -7.73 -22.52 -14.41
N LEU A 498 -8.55 -22.34 -13.39
CA LEU A 498 -8.21 -21.53 -12.23
C LEU A 498 -8.60 -22.17 -10.91
N ASP A 499 -7.80 -21.86 -9.90
CA ASP A 499 -8.12 -22.01 -8.49
C ASP A 499 -8.04 -20.59 -7.88
N PRO A 500 -9.17 -20.00 -7.47
CA PRO A 500 -9.19 -18.62 -6.99
C PRO A 500 -8.44 -18.44 -5.68
N VAL A 501 -8.46 -19.42 -4.77
CA VAL A 501 -7.72 -19.43 -3.50
C VAL A 501 -7.28 -20.86 -3.14
N ASP A 502 -6.18 -21.33 -3.73
CA ASP A 502 -5.57 -22.60 -3.35
C ASP A 502 -4.98 -22.47 -1.94
N GLY A 503 -5.47 -23.29 -1.03
CA GLY A 503 -5.14 -23.21 0.39
C GLY A 503 -6.08 -22.37 1.23
N THR A 504 -7.36 -22.36 0.87
CA THR A 504 -8.52 -21.88 1.64
C THR A 504 -8.37 -21.97 3.19
N ALA A 505 -7.92 -23.11 3.73
CA ALA A 505 -7.82 -23.32 5.17
C ALA A 505 -6.67 -22.54 5.83
N THR A 506 -5.56 -22.38 5.12
CA THR A 506 -4.38 -21.61 5.56
C THR A 506 -4.57 -20.12 5.25
N PHE A 507 -5.35 -19.78 4.23
CA PHE A 507 -5.79 -18.41 3.95
C PHE A 507 -6.47 -17.76 5.17
N ILE A 508 -7.49 -18.37 5.79
CA ILE A 508 -8.15 -17.81 7.00
C ILE A 508 -7.16 -17.55 8.15
N GLN A 509 -6.13 -18.39 8.24
CA GLN A 509 -5.12 -18.33 9.29
C GLN A 509 -4.04 -17.27 9.02
N GLY A 510 -4.06 -16.64 7.84
CA GLY A 510 -3.02 -15.71 7.40
C GLY A 510 -1.69 -16.38 7.07
N GLN A 511 -1.75 -17.67 6.72
CA GLN A 511 -0.62 -18.51 6.30
C GLN A 511 -0.48 -18.50 4.76
N GLN A 512 0.31 -19.40 4.18
CA GLN A 512 0.51 -19.43 2.72
C GLN A 512 -0.77 -19.83 1.98
N TYR A 513 -0.98 -19.21 0.83
CA TYR A 513 -2.05 -19.53 -0.12
C TYR A 513 -1.65 -19.04 -1.52
N ALA A 514 -2.37 -19.46 -2.55
CA ALA A 514 -2.11 -19.06 -3.92
C ALA A 514 -3.37 -18.68 -4.70
N VAL A 515 -3.18 -17.86 -5.74
CA VAL A 515 -4.19 -17.55 -6.76
C VAL A 515 -3.65 -18.07 -8.09
N CYS A 516 -4.37 -18.99 -8.74
CA CYS A 516 -3.80 -19.80 -9.81
C CYS A 516 -4.59 -19.68 -11.10
N LEU A 517 -3.88 -19.54 -12.22
CA LEU A 517 -4.46 -19.49 -13.56
C LEU A 517 -3.56 -20.19 -14.57
N SER A 518 -4.12 -21.06 -15.39
CA SER A 518 -3.41 -21.79 -16.43
C SER A 518 -4.22 -21.85 -17.72
N LEU A 519 -3.54 -21.83 -18.87
CA LEU A 519 -4.14 -22.11 -20.17
C LEU A 519 -3.76 -23.53 -20.60
N ILE A 520 -4.77 -24.33 -20.90
CA ILE A 520 -4.65 -25.64 -21.54
C ILE A 520 -5.14 -25.51 -22.97
N GLU A 521 -4.36 -26.01 -23.92
CA GLU A 521 -4.72 -26.08 -25.32
C GLU A 521 -4.45 -27.49 -25.85
N ASP A 522 -5.48 -28.12 -26.41
CA ASP A 522 -5.44 -29.48 -26.93
C ASP A 522 -4.91 -30.51 -25.91
N GLY A 523 -5.41 -30.41 -24.66
CA GLY A 523 -5.03 -31.29 -23.55
C GLY A 523 -3.64 -31.06 -22.95
N SER A 524 -2.91 -30.04 -23.40
CA SER A 524 -1.56 -29.70 -22.92
C SER A 524 -1.50 -28.31 -22.30
N GLN A 525 -0.75 -28.15 -21.21
CA GLN A 525 -0.52 -26.84 -20.59
C GLN A 525 0.35 -25.96 -21.48
N ARG A 526 -0.06 -24.71 -21.72
CA ARG A 526 0.67 -23.72 -22.52
C ARG A 526 1.22 -22.57 -21.69
N LEU A 527 0.47 -22.19 -20.66
CA LEU A 527 0.75 -21.07 -19.78
C LEU A 527 0.34 -21.44 -18.36
N GLY A 528 1.15 -21.02 -17.37
CA GLY A 528 0.83 -21.13 -15.95
C GLY A 528 1.23 -19.86 -15.23
N VAL A 529 0.36 -19.31 -14.40
CA VAL A 529 0.59 -18.13 -13.56
C VAL A 529 0.06 -18.43 -12.16
N THR A 530 0.94 -18.32 -11.17
CA THR A 530 0.63 -18.52 -9.76
C THR A 530 1.01 -17.26 -8.98
N GLY A 531 0.01 -16.54 -8.51
CA GLY A 531 0.19 -15.47 -7.52
C GLY A 531 0.33 -16.09 -6.14
N CYS A 532 1.40 -15.74 -5.43
CA CYS A 532 1.69 -16.23 -4.07
C CYS A 532 1.71 -15.02 -3.12
N PRO A 533 0.55 -14.57 -2.63
CA PRO A 533 0.44 -13.25 -1.99
C PRO A 533 1.22 -13.13 -0.68
N ASN A 534 1.41 -14.25 0.01
CA ASN A 534 2.12 -14.35 1.29
C ASN A 534 3.55 -14.89 1.14
N LEU A 535 4.04 -15.07 -0.10
CA LEU A 535 5.36 -15.64 -0.32
C LEU A 535 6.47 -14.64 0.07
N ASN A 536 7.30 -15.06 1.01
CA ASN A 536 8.53 -14.36 1.40
C ASN A 536 9.75 -15.18 0.96
N ILE A 537 10.39 -14.79 -0.14
CA ILE A 537 11.57 -15.49 -0.67
C ILE A 537 12.84 -15.25 0.16
N ASP A 538 12.91 -14.14 0.90
CA ASP A 538 14.08 -13.75 1.68
C ASP A 538 14.20 -14.59 2.97
N ALA A 539 13.12 -15.25 3.38
CA ALA A 539 13.11 -16.21 4.48
C ALA A 539 13.82 -17.55 4.15
N GLY A 540 14.27 -17.73 2.90
CA GLY A 540 14.94 -18.94 2.44
C GLY A 540 13.94 -20.03 2.03
N ARG A 541 13.74 -21.03 2.89
CA ARG A 541 12.79 -22.12 2.62
C ARG A 541 11.38 -21.66 2.96
N ILE A 542 10.42 -21.89 2.06
CA ILE A 542 9.02 -21.57 2.28
C ILE A 542 8.52 -22.40 3.47
N GLN A 543 7.85 -21.70 4.38
CA GLN A 543 7.17 -22.28 5.54
C GLN A 543 5.77 -21.67 5.61
N GLU A 544 4.82 -22.48 6.07
CA GLU A 544 3.40 -22.11 6.15
C GLU A 544 3.18 -20.82 6.96
N ASP A 545 3.92 -20.64 8.06
CA ASP A 545 3.77 -19.50 8.99
C ASP A 545 4.67 -18.29 8.70
N ILE A 546 5.69 -18.46 7.84
CA ILE A 546 6.62 -17.37 7.52
C ILE A 546 6.15 -16.70 6.23
N VAL A 547 5.39 -15.62 6.41
CA VAL A 547 4.64 -14.95 5.34
C VAL A 547 5.06 -13.50 5.13
N ASP A 548 4.89 -12.99 3.91
CA ASP A 548 4.84 -11.56 3.61
C ASP A 548 3.47 -11.01 4.07
N ARG A 549 3.44 -10.30 5.20
CA ARG A 549 2.19 -9.73 5.75
C ARG A 549 1.83 -8.39 5.10
N GLU A 550 2.83 -7.56 4.87
CA GLU A 550 2.64 -6.16 4.46
C GLU A 550 2.54 -6.00 2.94
N GLY A 551 3.37 -6.76 2.20
CA GLY A 551 3.41 -6.73 0.75
C GLY A 551 2.37 -7.65 0.09
N TYR A 552 2.62 -7.90 -1.19
CA TYR A 552 1.79 -8.72 -2.06
C TYR A 552 2.53 -9.98 -2.54
N GLY A 553 3.69 -10.32 -1.94
CA GLY A 553 4.46 -11.49 -2.32
C GLY A 553 4.92 -11.48 -3.78
N TYR A 554 4.82 -12.64 -4.44
CA TYR A 554 5.43 -12.86 -5.75
C TYR A 554 4.52 -13.62 -6.71
N GLN A 555 4.65 -13.32 -7.99
CA GLN A 555 4.07 -14.08 -9.09
C GLN A 555 5.13 -14.98 -9.69
N VAL A 556 4.81 -16.26 -9.84
CA VAL A 556 5.62 -17.24 -10.56
C VAL A 556 4.85 -17.67 -11.80
N TYR A 557 5.50 -17.68 -12.96
CA TYR A 557 4.83 -18.07 -14.20
C TYR A 557 5.75 -18.80 -15.15
N ALA A 558 5.16 -19.48 -16.12
CA ALA A 558 5.85 -20.23 -17.16
C ALA A 558 5.04 -20.23 -18.46
N ILE A 559 5.76 -20.17 -19.60
CA ILE A 559 5.23 -20.48 -20.93
C ILE A 559 5.94 -21.75 -21.39
N ALA A 560 5.19 -22.70 -21.95
CA ALA A 560 5.75 -23.95 -22.46
C ALA A 560 6.90 -23.68 -23.47
N GLY A 561 8.10 -24.17 -23.14
CA GLY A 561 9.33 -24.04 -23.93
C GLY A 561 10.17 -22.78 -23.68
N GLU A 562 9.74 -21.84 -22.84
CA GLU A 562 10.45 -20.57 -22.61
C GLU A 562 11.16 -20.51 -21.23
N GLY A 563 10.90 -21.47 -20.35
CA GLY A 563 11.34 -21.45 -18.96
C GLY A 563 10.30 -20.84 -18.00
N ALA A 564 10.66 -20.83 -16.71
CA ALA A 564 9.86 -20.22 -15.65
C ALA A 564 10.48 -18.90 -15.17
N PHE A 565 9.64 -18.03 -14.64
CA PHE A 565 9.98 -16.67 -14.27
C PHE A 565 9.34 -16.28 -12.94
N LEU A 566 9.99 -15.38 -12.23
CA LEU A 566 9.57 -14.84 -10.94
C LEU A 566 9.51 -13.31 -11.02
N ARG A 567 8.46 -12.70 -10.49
CA ARG A 567 8.41 -11.25 -10.25
C ARG A 567 7.73 -10.94 -8.92
N LYS A 568 8.10 -9.81 -8.33
CA LYS A 568 7.37 -9.25 -7.19
C LYS A 568 6.02 -8.72 -7.68
N MET A 569 4.95 -8.97 -6.93
CA MET A 569 3.64 -8.40 -7.22
C MET A 569 3.47 -7.03 -6.56
N GLY A 570 2.66 -6.19 -7.18
CA GLY A 570 2.29 -4.89 -6.67
C GLY A 570 0.86 -4.55 -7.06
N ARG A 571 0.48 -3.29 -6.85
CA ARG A 571 -0.87 -2.82 -7.10
C ARG A 571 -1.11 -2.28 -8.52
N GLY A 572 -0.06 -1.79 -9.19
CA GLY A 572 -0.14 -1.20 -10.52
C GLY A 572 0.37 -2.12 -11.64
N ILE A 573 1.39 -1.66 -12.36
CA ILE A 573 2.00 -2.38 -13.48
C ILE A 573 2.60 -3.75 -13.09
N LEU A 574 2.80 -4.61 -14.08
CA LEU A 574 3.64 -5.80 -13.92
C LEU A 574 5.10 -5.40 -13.78
N LEU A 575 5.68 -5.65 -12.60
CA LEU A 575 7.10 -5.41 -12.35
C LEU A 575 8.00 -6.34 -13.19
N PRO A 576 9.27 -5.96 -13.42
CA PRO A 576 10.21 -6.81 -14.13
C PRO A 576 10.32 -8.21 -13.52
N SER A 577 10.38 -9.21 -14.39
CA SER A 577 10.59 -10.60 -14.01
C SER A 577 12.03 -11.04 -14.19
N THR A 578 12.47 -11.95 -13.33
CA THR A 578 13.74 -12.66 -13.46
C THR A 578 13.47 -14.10 -13.88
N ARG A 579 14.30 -14.65 -14.77
CA ARG A 579 14.21 -16.06 -15.14
C ARG A 579 14.69 -16.92 -13.96
N ILE A 580 13.96 -17.98 -13.66
CA ILE A 580 14.35 -18.94 -12.61
C ILE A 580 15.29 -19.97 -13.24
N GLU A 581 16.41 -20.23 -12.57
CA GLU A 581 17.38 -21.21 -13.04
C GLU A 581 16.81 -22.63 -13.02
N PRO A 582 17.07 -23.45 -14.06
CA PRO A 582 16.68 -24.86 -14.07
C PRO A 582 17.18 -25.61 -12.83
N LYS A 583 16.39 -26.58 -12.37
CA LYS A 583 16.75 -27.40 -11.22
C LYS A 583 18.01 -28.20 -11.52
N ARG A 584 18.91 -28.23 -10.53
CA ARG A 584 20.10 -29.07 -10.57
C ARG A 584 19.67 -30.52 -10.74
N GLN A 585 20.35 -31.22 -11.65
CA GLN A 585 20.14 -32.64 -11.85
C GLN A 585 20.62 -33.40 -10.61
N VAL A 586 19.83 -34.38 -10.18
CA VAL A 586 20.04 -35.19 -8.99
C VAL A 586 20.32 -36.61 -9.44
N THR A 587 21.41 -37.23 -8.97
CA THR A 587 21.77 -38.60 -9.35
C THR A 587 21.65 -39.58 -8.20
N LYS A 588 21.61 -39.08 -6.97
CA LYS A 588 21.43 -39.87 -5.76
C LYS A 588 20.15 -39.50 -5.06
N THR A 589 19.46 -40.50 -4.53
CA THR A 589 18.19 -40.32 -3.83
C THR A 589 18.34 -39.65 -2.45
N GLU A 590 19.54 -39.67 -1.85
CA GLU A 590 19.86 -38.96 -0.59
C GLU A 590 19.82 -37.43 -0.73
N ASP A 591 19.98 -36.91 -1.95
CA ASP A 591 19.95 -35.47 -2.26
C ASP A 591 18.51 -34.96 -2.55
N LEU A 592 17.50 -35.82 -2.41
CA LEU A 592 16.11 -35.45 -2.61
C LEU A 592 15.59 -34.65 -1.41
N VAL A 593 14.98 -33.52 -1.71
CA VAL A 593 14.32 -32.65 -0.74
C VAL A 593 12.84 -32.63 -1.08
N LEU A 594 12.09 -33.42 -0.31
CA LEU A 594 10.66 -33.62 -0.46
C LEU A 594 9.86 -32.42 0.07
N VAL A 595 8.77 -32.12 -0.63
CA VAL A 595 7.69 -31.24 -0.18
C VAL A 595 6.35 -32.00 -0.21
N ASP A 596 5.56 -31.90 0.86
CA ASP A 596 4.20 -32.48 0.93
C ASP A 596 3.31 -31.67 1.90
N CYS A 597 2.11 -32.15 2.21
CA CYS A 597 1.24 -31.65 3.27
C CYS A 597 0.89 -32.80 4.23
N MET A 598 1.41 -32.82 5.46
CA MET A 598 1.15 -33.93 6.40
C MET A 598 -0.30 -33.98 6.91
N ALA A 599 -1.04 -32.88 6.75
CA ALA A 599 -2.46 -32.80 7.09
C ALA A 599 -3.40 -33.29 5.95
N ALA A 600 -2.87 -33.61 4.77
CA ALA A 600 -3.69 -34.00 3.63
C ALA A 600 -4.33 -35.39 3.80
N GLU A 601 -5.66 -35.47 3.76
CA GLU A 601 -6.38 -36.75 3.88
C GLU A 601 -6.35 -37.61 2.61
N SER A 602 -6.01 -37.00 1.47
CA SER A 602 -5.94 -37.70 0.17
C SER A 602 -4.69 -38.55 0.00
N THR A 603 -3.65 -38.34 0.81
CA THR A 603 -2.36 -39.03 0.74
C THR A 603 -2.29 -40.21 1.73
N ASP A 604 -1.57 -41.25 1.32
CA ASP A 604 -1.20 -42.42 2.12
C ASP A 604 0.21 -42.24 2.69
N PHE A 605 0.30 -41.67 3.90
CA PHE A 605 1.59 -41.38 4.53
C PHE A 605 2.34 -42.62 5.02
N ASP A 606 1.66 -43.75 5.23
CA ASP A 606 2.32 -45.01 5.55
C ASP A 606 3.09 -45.54 4.33
N LYS A 607 2.45 -45.52 3.15
CA LYS A 607 3.14 -45.79 1.88
C LYS A 607 4.25 -44.77 1.62
N HIS A 608 4.01 -43.49 1.88
CA HIS A 608 5.02 -42.45 1.63
C HIS A 608 6.23 -42.60 2.55
N SER A 609 6.04 -42.91 3.83
CA SER A 609 7.12 -43.20 4.79
C SER A 609 7.97 -44.38 4.35
N ARG A 610 7.33 -45.47 3.88
CA ARG A 610 8.02 -46.64 3.32
C ARG A 610 8.76 -46.30 2.04
N PHE A 611 8.18 -45.50 1.16
CA PHE A 611 8.81 -45.00 -0.06
C PHE A 611 10.07 -44.19 0.27
N ALA A 612 9.96 -43.20 1.16
CA ALA A 612 11.09 -42.37 1.58
C ALA A 612 12.21 -43.20 2.21
N SER A 613 11.85 -44.17 3.06
CA SER A 613 12.79 -45.14 3.64
C SER A 613 13.51 -45.98 2.58
N LEU A 614 12.78 -46.44 1.55
CA LEU A 614 13.34 -47.24 0.45
C LEU A 614 14.40 -46.48 -0.35
N ILE A 615 14.19 -45.17 -0.55
CA ILE A 615 15.10 -44.32 -1.33
C ILE A 615 16.12 -43.58 -0.44
N GLY A 616 16.04 -43.71 0.88
CA GLY A 616 16.92 -42.99 1.82
C GLY A 616 16.68 -41.47 1.85
N ALA A 617 15.48 -41.01 1.51
CA ALA A 617 15.12 -39.59 1.58
C ALA A 617 14.64 -39.23 3.00
N PRO A 618 14.91 -38.00 3.49
CA PRO A 618 14.39 -37.53 4.77
C PRO A 618 12.85 -37.55 4.83
N TRP A 619 12.28 -38.08 5.91
CA TRP A 619 10.84 -38.14 6.16
C TRP A 619 10.52 -37.99 7.66
N PRO A 620 9.49 -37.23 8.07
CA PRO A 620 8.56 -36.42 7.26
C PRO A 620 9.24 -35.29 6.47
N PRO A 621 8.58 -34.69 5.46
CA PRO A 621 9.22 -33.69 4.61
C PRO A 621 9.51 -32.44 5.43
N THR A 622 10.70 -31.88 5.23
CA THR A 622 11.14 -30.62 5.86
C THR A 622 10.38 -29.38 5.37
N THR A 623 9.61 -29.50 4.30
CA THR A 623 8.73 -28.45 3.78
C THR A 623 7.32 -29.03 3.74
N ASP A 624 6.47 -28.54 4.64
CA ASP A 624 5.08 -28.97 4.83
C ASP A 624 4.17 -27.79 4.45
N LEU A 625 3.43 -27.91 3.34
CA LEU A 625 2.64 -26.82 2.76
C LEU A 625 1.25 -27.30 2.35
N TRP A 626 0.23 -26.68 2.93
CA TRP A 626 -1.18 -27.01 2.72
C TRP A 626 -1.60 -26.78 1.26
N ALA A 627 -1.43 -25.55 0.76
CA ALA A 627 -1.73 -25.18 -0.61
C ALA A 627 -0.92 -26.03 -1.60
N THR A 628 -1.60 -26.67 -2.55
CA THR A 628 -0.96 -27.63 -3.46
C THR A 628 -0.02 -26.95 -4.44
N GLN A 629 -0.40 -25.79 -4.95
CA GLN A 629 0.36 -24.96 -5.88
C GLN A 629 1.65 -24.46 -5.24
N LEU A 630 1.61 -24.11 -3.96
CA LEU A 630 2.79 -23.71 -3.19
C LEU A 630 3.85 -24.81 -3.07
N ARG A 631 3.49 -26.09 -3.23
CA ARG A 631 4.48 -27.18 -3.29
C ARG A 631 5.28 -27.14 -4.58
N TYR A 632 4.65 -26.82 -5.72
CA TYR A 632 5.36 -26.57 -6.97
C TYR A 632 6.21 -25.30 -6.87
N ILE A 633 5.71 -24.26 -6.20
CA ILE A 633 6.49 -23.04 -5.97
C ILE A 633 7.69 -23.29 -5.06
N ALA A 634 7.55 -24.12 -4.03
CA ALA A 634 8.69 -24.55 -3.23
C ALA A 634 9.74 -25.27 -4.09
N ILE A 635 9.31 -26.14 -5.02
CA ILE A 635 10.23 -26.71 -6.01
C ILE A 635 10.84 -25.62 -6.89
N ALA A 636 10.09 -24.61 -7.31
CA ALA A 636 10.57 -23.58 -8.22
C ALA A 636 11.59 -22.63 -7.59
N VAL A 637 11.27 -22.03 -6.45
CA VAL A 637 12.06 -20.91 -5.87
C VAL A 637 12.92 -21.31 -4.68
N THR A 638 12.75 -22.51 -4.11
CA THR A 638 13.54 -22.97 -2.96
C THR A 638 14.39 -24.21 -3.27
N GLY A 639 15.03 -24.76 -2.23
CA GLY A 639 15.84 -25.97 -2.28
C GLY A 639 15.05 -27.28 -2.39
N CYS A 640 13.71 -27.26 -2.40
CA CYS A 640 12.92 -28.46 -2.70
C CYS A 640 13.15 -28.90 -4.16
N ASN A 641 13.13 -30.21 -4.39
CA ASN A 641 13.31 -30.76 -5.73
C ASN A 641 12.41 -31.96 -6.03
N CYS A 642 11.57 -32.40 -5.09
CA CYS A 642 10.73 -33.57 -5.31
C CYS A 642 9.37 -33.46 -4.62
N LEU A 643 8.32 -33.87 -5.33
CA LEU A 643 6.97 -34.09 -4.81
C LEU A 643 6.51 -35.46 -5.26
N VAL A 644 5.98 -36.27 -4.34
CA VAL A 644 5.37 -37.57 -4.65
C VAL A 644 4.03 -37.66 -3.94
N LYS A 645 2.95 -37.74 -4.72
CA LYS A 645 1.59 -37.90 -4.21
C LYS A 645 1.16 -39.35 -4.35
N LEU A 646 1.07 -40.06 -3.24
CA LEU A 646 0.58 -41.44 -3.16
C LEU A 646 -0.87 -41.44 -2.65
N PRO A 647 -1.90 -41.64 -3.50
CA PRO A 647 -3.27 -41.51 -3.05
C PRO A 647 -3.69 -42.64 -2.11
N ARG A 648 -4.43 -42.30 -1.05
CA ARG A 648 -5.02 -43.25 -0.09
C ARG A 648 -6.03 -44.19 -0.74
N LYS A 649 -6.85 -43.66 -1.66
CA LYS A 649 -7.87 -44.43 -2.39
C LYS A 649 -7.45 -44.59 -3.85
N LEU A 650 -7.58 -45.81 -4.39
CA LEU A 650 -7.29 -46.11 -5.81
C LEU A 650 -8.16 -45.30 -6.78
N THR A 651 -9.39 -44.98 -6.36
CA THR A 651 -10.35 -44.20 -7.14
C THR A 651 -10.12 -42.68 -7.08
N TYR A 652 -9.23 -42.20 -6.22
CA TYR A 652 -8.97 -40.77 -6.10
C TYR A 652 -8.24 -40.26 -7.35
N ARG A 653 -8.70 -39.11 -7.85
CA ARG A 653 -8.04 -38.32 -8.89
C ARG A 653 -8.01 -36.87 -8.42
N SER A 654 -6.85 -36.23 -8.55
CA SER A 654 -6.72 -34.82 -8.19
C SER A 654 -7.58 -33.94 -9.09
N LYS A 655 -8.01 -32.79 -8.57
CA LYS A 655 -8.60 -31.75 -9.41
C LYS A 655 -7.53 -31.14 -10.29
N ILE A 656 -7.94 -30.66 -11.46
CA ILE A 656 -7.00 -30.09 -12.41
C ILE A 656 -6.49 -28.72 -11.96
N TRP A 657 -7.32 -27.93 -11.27
CA TRP A 657 -6.97 -26.60 -10.80
C TRP A 657 -5.93 -26.60 -9.66
N ASP A 658 -5.89 -27.64 -8.82
CA ASP A 658 -4.83 -27.85 -7.80
C ASP A 658 -3.41 -28.00 -8.38
N HIS A 659 -3.28 -28.26 -9.69
CA HIS A 659 -2.03 -28.71 -10.30
C HIS A 659 -1.66 -28.01 -11.61
N ALA A 660 -2.64 -27.60 -12.41
CA ALA A 660 -2.39 -26.89 -13.66
C ALA A 660 -1.65 -25.57 -13.39
N GLY A 661 -0.69 -25.24 -14.25
CA GLY A 661 0.22 -24.11 -14.05
C GLY A 661 1.43 -24.49 -13.20
N GLY A 662 1.23 -25.01 -11.98
CA GLY A 662 2.32 -25.49 -11.11
C GLY A 662 3.13 -26.63 -11.75
N MET A 663 2.44 -27.60 -12.37
CA MET A 663 3.09 -28.66 -13.14
C MET A 663 3.96 -28.09 -14.28
N LEU A 664 3.42 -27.14 -15.05
CA LEU A 664 4.16 -26.49 -16.14
C LEU A 664 5.40 -25.75 -15.63
N ILE A 665 5.25 -24.98 -14.54
CA ILE A 665 6.37 -24.27 -13.90
C ILE A 665 7.49 -25.25 -13.53
N ALA A 666 7.16 -26.40 -12.94
CA ALA A 666 8.16 -27.42 -12.60
C ALA A 666 8.80 -28.03 -13.87
N GLN A 667 8.02 -28.31 -14.91
CA GLN A 667 8.52 -28.86 -16.18
C GLN A 667 9.50 -27.92 -16.87
N GLU A 668 9.19 -26.62 -16.93
CA GLU A 668 10.04 -25.58 -17.48
C GLU A 668 11.36 -25.37 -16.69
N LEU A 669 11.43 -25.91 -15.48
CA LEU A 669 12.64 -25.97 -14.66
C LEU A 669 13.40 -27.29 -14.78
N GLY A 670 13.03 -28.16 -15.72
CA GLY A 670 13.73 -29.43 -16.00
C GLY A 670 13.29 -30.59 -15.12
N CYS A 671 12.15 -30.48 -14.43
CA CYS A 671 11.49 -31.61 -13.79
C CYS A 671 10.64 -32.40 -14.79
N VAL A 672 10.45 -33.68 -14.51
CA VAL A 672 9.45 -34.52 -15.16
C VAL A 672 8.26 -34.64 -14.22
N VAL A 673 7.06 -34.49 -14.78
CA VAL A 673 5.78 -34.66 -14.09
C VAL A 673 5.06 -35.85 -14.71
N SER A 674 4.71 -36.84 -13.90
CA SER A 674 4.04 -38.06 -14.35
C SER A 674 3.10 -38.65 -13.29
N ASP A 675 2.28 -39.61 -13.69
CA ASP A 675 1.58 -40.51 -12.76
C ASP A 675 2.56 -41.47 -12.06
N LEU A 676 2.07 -42.31 -11.14
CA LEU A 676 2.92 -43.27 -10.43
C LEU A 676 3.51 -44.39 -11.32
N ALA A 677 3.00 -44.56 -12.54
CA ALA A 677 3.53 -45.51 -13.52
C ALA A 677 4.56 -44.89 -14.47
N GLY A 678 4.77 -43.57 -14.40
CA GLY A 678 5.69 -42.82 -15.25
C GLY A 678 5.05 -42.28 -16.53
N ASN A 679 3.73 -42.34 -16.67
CA ASN A 679 3.02 -41.79 -17.84
C ASN A 679 2.84 -40.27 -17.70
N PRO A 680 2.93 -39.51 -18.81
CA PRO A 680 2.68 -38.08 -18.80
C PRO A 680 1.22 -37.76 -18.42
N VAL A 681 1.01 -36.60 -17.81
CA VAL A 681 -0.31 -36.13 -17.38
C VAL A 681 -1.10 -35.56 -18.56
N ASP A 682 -2.23 -36.19 -18.91
CA ASP A 682 -3.21 -35.66 -19.89
C ASP A 682 -4.17 -34.70 -19.18
N CYS A 683 -4.09 -33.41 -19.51
CA CYS A 683 -4.91 -32.36 -18.93
C CYS A 683 -6.25 -32.16 -19.69
N GLY A 684 -6.52 -32.97 -20.72
CA GLY A 684 -7.71 -32.87 -21.58
C GLY A 684 -8.88 -33.78 -21.19
N LEU A 685 -8.85 -34.38 -19.99
CA LEU A 685 -9.80 -35.41 -19.54
C LEU A 685 -10.90 -34.90 -18.59
N GLY A 686 -11.10 -33.58 -18.55
CA GLY A 686 -12.20 -32.94 -17.85
C GLY A 686 -11.77 -32.11 -16.64
N ARG A 687 -12.52 -32.18 -15.55
CA ARG A 687 -12.30 -31.37 -14.33
C ARG A 687 -11.33 -32.03 -13.33
N SER A 688 -11.00 -33.30 -13.54
CA SER A 688 -10.01 -34.08 -12.79
C SER A 688 -8.89 -34.50 -13.71
N LEU A 689 -7.72 -34.80 -13.13
CA LEU A 689 -6.65 -35.51 -13.83
C LEU A 689 -7.00 -37.00 -13.96
N GLU A 690 -8.08 -37.32 -14.68
CA GLU A 690 -8.73 -38.64 -14.66
C GLU A 690 -7.80 -39.79 -15.07
N GLY A 691 -6.91 -39.54 -16.02
CA GLY A 691 -5.90 -40.48 -16.50
C GLY A 691 -4.66 -40.60 -15.60
N CYS A 692 -4.55 -39.81 -14.53
CA CYS A 692 -3.35 -39.71 -13.69
C CYS A 692 -3.62 -40.26 -12.28
N TYR A 693 -3.11 -41.46 -12.00
CA TYR A 693 -3.16 -42.01 -10.63
C TYR A 693 -1.91 -41.58 -9.86
N GLY A 694 -2.12 -40.78 -8.81
CA GLY A 694 -1.04 -40.17 -8.01
C GLY A 694 -0.21 -39.18 -8.82
N MET A 695 0.98 -38.82 -8.33
CA MET A 695 1.87 -37.92 -9.06
C MET A 695 3.32 -38.04 -8.61
N ILE A 696 4.27 -37.90 -9.53
CA ILE A 696 5.70 -37.72 -9.26
C ILE A 696 6.16 -36.47 -9.99
N VAL A 697 6.84 -35.58 -9.26
CA VAL A 697 7.54 -34.41 -9.78
C VAL A 697 8.97 -34.48 -9.29
N ALA A 698 9.94 -34.57 -10.20
CA ALA A 698 11.36 -34.63 -9.86
C ALA A 698 12.26 -34.27 -11.05
N PRO A 699 13.54 -33.89 -10.85
CA PRO A 699 14.50 -33.74 -11.93
C PRO A 699 14.53 -34.95 -12.87
N ALA A 700 14.65 -34.70 -14.18
CA ALA A 700 14.66 -35.75 -15.19
C ALA A 700 15.69 -36.86 -14.91
N SER A 701 16.85 -36.48 -14.37
CA SER A 701 17.95 -37.39 -13.98
C SER A 701 17.59 -38.46 -12.95
N ILE A 702 16.62 -38.23 -12.06
CA ILE A 702 16.25 -39.17 -10.99
C ILE A 702 14.85 -39.74 -11.13
N HIS A 703 13.99 -39.10 -11.93
CA HIS A 703 12.57 -39.43 -12.05
C HIS A 703 12.30 -40.93 -12.32
N GLY A 704 13.02 -41.54 -13.25
CA GLY A 704 12.86 -42.97 -13.57
C GLY A 704 13.13 -43.90 -12.38
N HIS A 705 14.11 -43.57 -11.53
CA HIS A 705 14.37 -44.33 -10.31
C HIS A 705 13.23 -44.20 -9.29
N LEU A 706 12.59 -43.03 -9.22
CA LEU A 706 11.44 -42.81 -8.33
C LEU A 706 10.21 -43.59 -8.78
N VAL A 707 9.95 -43.65 -10.09
CA VAL A 707 8.89 -44.50 -10.67
C VAL A 707 9.09 -45.97 -10.27
N GLU A 708 10.32 -46.49 -10.42
CA GLU A 708 10.62 -47.87 -10.03
C GLU A 708 10.54 -48.11 -8.51
N ALA A 709 10.92 -47.11 -7.70
CA ALA A 709 10.78 -47.18 -6.25
C ALA A 709 9.30 -47.18 -5.82
N VAL A 710 8.45 -46.33 -6.41
CA VAL A 710 7.01 -46.31 -6.14
C VAL A 710 6.34 -47.63 -6.50
N LYS A 711 6.70 -48.25 -7.64
CA LYS A 711 6.18 -49.57 -8.04
C LYS A 711 6.44 -50.69 -7.03
N ARG A 712 7.46 -50.56 -6.17
CA ARG A 712 7.75 -51.53 -5.10
C ARG A 712 6.91 -51.29 -3.84
N ILE A 713 6.27 -50.13 -3.74
CA ILE A 713 5.47 -49.70 -2.59
C ILE A 713 3.98 -49.93 -2.84
N LEU A 714 3.52 -49.68 -4.07
CA LEU A 714 2.18 -50.03 -4.57
C LEU A 714 2.01 -51.55 -4.64
#